data_AF-A0A212TH56-F1
#
_entry.id   AF-A0A212TH56-F1
#
_cell.length_a   1.000
_cell.length_b   1.000
_cell.length_c   1.000
_cell.angle_alpha   90.00
_cell.angle_beta   90.00
_cell.angle_gamma   90.00
#
_symmetry.space_group_name_H-M   'P 1'
#
loop_
_entity.id
_entity.type
_entity.pdbx_description
1 polymer ?
#
loop_
_entity_poly.entity_id
_entity_poly.type
_entity_poly.pdbx_seq_one_letter_code
_entity_poly.pdbx_strand_id
1 'polypeptide(L)'
;MTTEPAPGPAGSAPPPRTTDAQVDADHAAHASRHPERLVATLLRTRSVVGRRVLALLAGGPGTTPARLEELGRRLDRAEEALPEDAASLTAPDPALLCQYARVVALQTGTPADVSAALGLLDLADALSGGEHPTEETADLWAQLLVTRASAGDARRARQVLRRDRGTWEATLCTRTDLRNPHRAAELPAADAALWEKAFTRRLGAGRGSTVRLAAAEELFDPAFLARHGLDPEQVVRTPFDRLLGEGVGPVDHPYRVTVVMSTLDPGPELLVAARSLVSQTWQNWELLVVDDASTAPTPGVLEAVAELDARIRVIRKAVHGGTYRCRNTALRQATGDAVTFLDSDDWAHPDLLETGVRPLLEGRDRGPAIATRQRALRVTEELHVTRPGYPGAVPCAPSLMMPMVPGVSRIGFFDPVRKGADTEYARRLEAATGREVEQSPRILVLMRRRADSLSAGDFSRGWRHGARHEYQHGHAARHARIAAGEDPWLDPDGPRRTPAPLAWRTAVPVPGAPRPQLDLVLAGDWRRWGGPQRSMLEEIRAALGAGLRVGVLHLEALRFMRGVDDPLCAPLQELLDAGRVTRVHLDDAVEVDLLLLRYPPILQHPPLAPVAPDGSPATLRPRQVVVVANQAPCEADGSDQRYTVPTVETHARELFGTDPLWAPQGPVIRRLLAAETSALTPWDDPALVELPAGPARSPGRPLGDPPVVGRVSRDDRIKFPADLETLRTAYDHGPEVEVVMLGAEKQVRRLADRARADGRPVPAPSSRWTVLPQDALPVEELLATLDVFVYADHPGAHEAFGRTLLEAAAHGVPVVATPKHRPTFGDLFLYAEPHEMPAVVRRLLADPGLHRSRVEHQLAVVRERYSHASFVERVRSLLPRTPAGTDDPGAVDDAVDPSPVELRVAPTGAAGRPLEPTVLTGDLTCATVPLRRPADAERADALVAVGGPRAVQAALGAHADHLAAGRDEQEALAAAHRTPGVRALLLARDGELVALVPPATTWRALPGRAVHLTLPPAAPTEALVWRLADPAPAPVTVPAAPAPPGSTR
;
A
#
# COMPACT_ATOMS: atom_id res chain seq x y z
N MET A 1 -6.86 6.54 60.39
CA MET A 1 -5.84 7.47 60.92
C MET A 1 -5.04 7.99 59.75
N THR A 2 -5.19 9.28 59.46
CA THR A 2 -4.47 10.03 58.44
C THR A 2 -3.03 10.23 58.88
N THR A 3 -2.10 9.46 58.31
CA THR A 3 -0.66 9.72 58.37
C THR A 3 -0.22 10.22 57.00
N GLU A 4 0.22 11.47 56.94
CA GLU A 4 0.91 12.04 55.78
C GLU A 4 2.07 11.13 55.34
N PRO A 5 2.32 10.98 54.02
CA PRO A 5 3.47 10.24 53.55
C PRO A 5 4.75 11.03 53.87
N ALA A 6 5.71 10.37 54.50
CA ALA A 6 7.04 10.91 54.76
C ALA A 6 7.70 11.43 53.46
N PRO A 7 8.49 12.52 53.53
CA PRO A 7 9.21 13.03 52.37
C PRO A 7 10.20 11.96 51.88
N GLY A 8 10.07 11.58 50.60
CA GLY A 8 10.99 10.65 49.94
C GLY A 8 12.44 11.14 49.95
N PRO A 9 13.42 10.25 49.73
CA PRO A 9 14.83 10.58 49.90
C PRO A 9 15.25 11.74 49.01
N ALA A 10 15.90 12.73 49.62
CA ALA A 10 16.57 13.82 48.96
C ALA A 10 17.67 13.27 48.03
N GLY A 11 17.66 13.74 46.77
CA GLY A 11 18.77 13.54 45.82
C GLY A 11 18.49 12.60 44.65
N SER A 12 17.44 12.83 43.84
CA SER A 12 17.50 12.37 42.45
C SER A 12 18.30 13.42 41.66
N ALA A 13 19.47 13.04 41.15
CA ALA A 13 20.16 13.83 40.13
C ALA A 13 19.14 14.25 39.04
N PRO A 14 19.26 15.46 38.45
CA PRO A 14 18.38 15.85 37.36
C PRO A 14 18.43 14.78 36.27
N PRO A 15 17.29 14.47 35.62
CA PRO A 15 17.26 13.45 34.58
C PRO A 15 18.32 13.76 33.51
N PRO A 16 19.02 12.75 32.99
CA PRO A 16 20.06 12.93 31.98
C PRO A 16 19.46 13.66 30.77
N ARG A 17 20.09 14.77 30.37
CA ARG A 17 19.63 15.56 29.20
C ARG A 17 20.02 14.84 27.92
N THR A 18 19.03 14.58 27.07
CA THR A 18 19.29 14.02 25.74
C THR A 18 19.75 15.08 24.76
N THR A 19 20.61 14.71 23.81
CA THR A 19 21.05 15.58 22.71
C THR A 19 20.99 14.83 21.40
N ASP A 20 20.66 15.51 20.30
CA ASP A 20 20.63 14.89 18.97
C ASP A 20 21.96 14.20 18.62
N ALA A 21 23.10 14.82 18.98
CA ALA A 21 24.42 14.25 18.70
C ALA A 21 24.64 12.90 19.42
N GLN A 22 24.25 12.79 20.69
CA GLN A 22 24.36 11.53 21.42
C GLN A 22 23.32 10.50 20.97
N VAL A 23 22.10 10.94 20.63
CA VAL A 23 21.08 10.06 20.03
C VAL A 23 21.60 9.47 18.72
N ASP A 24 22.18 10.27 17.83
CA ASP A 24 22.77 9.80 16.58
C ASP A 24 23.95 8.84 16.82
N ALA A 25 24.79 9.12 17.82
CA ALA A 25 25.89 8.25 18.22
C ALA A 25 25.40 6.87 18.73
N ASP A 26 24.35 6.84 19.54
CA ASP A 26 23.80 5.58 20.05
C ASP A 26 23.09 4.77 18.94
N HIS A 27 22.45 5.46 17.99
CA HIS A 27 21.94 4.80 16.77
C HIS A 27 23.06 4.28 15.89
N ALA A 28 24.18 5.00 15.76
CA ALA A 28 25.34 4.54 15.00
C ALA A 28 25.98 3.33 15.67
N ALA A 29 26.14 3.34 16.99
CA ALA A 29 26.61 2.20 17.76
C ALA A 29 25.70 0.98 17.60
N HIS A 30 24.37 1.17 17.52
CA HIS A 30 23.43 0.11 17.20
C HIS A 30 23.59 -0.39 15.77
N ALA A 31 23.72 0.53 14.81
CA ALA A 31 23.75 0.24 13.38
C ALA A 31 25.07 -0.36 12.89
N SER A 32 26.18 -0.12 13.58
CA SER A 32 27.52 -0.62 13.24
C SER A 32 27.62 -2.14 13.12
N ARG A 33 26.71 -2.88 13.78
CA ARG A 33 26.63 -4.35 13.67
C ARG A 33 26.14 -4.82 12.30
N HIS A 34 25.33 -3.99 11.63
CA HIS A 34 24.66 -4.29 10.37
C HIS A 34 24.44 -3.01 9.53
N PRO A 35 25.51 -2.31 9.10
CA PRO A 35 25.40 -1.05 8.37
C PRO A 35 24.64 -1.19 7.04
N GLU A 36 24.65 -2.37 6.43
CA GLU A 36 23.88 -2.67 5.21
C GLU A 36 22.36 -2.53 5.42
N ARG A 37 21.87 -2.85 6.63
CA ARG A 37 20.45 -2.70 6.98
C ARG A 37 20.07 -1.24 7.17
N LEU A 38 20.99 -0.44 7.71
CA LEU A 38 20.82 1.00 7.84
C LEU A 38 20.66 1.61 6.44
N VAL A 39 21.60 1.33 5.54
CA VAL A 39 21.59 1.83 4.16
C VAL A 39 20.30 1.46 3.44
N ALA A 40 19.90 0.19 3.48
CA ALA A 40 18.65 -0.26 2.85
C ALA A 40 17.41 0.44 3.44
N THR A 41 17.39 0.66 4.75
CA THR A 41 16.31 1.37 5.43
C THR A 41 16.26 2.84 5.05
N LEU A 42 17.41 3.53 5.04
CA LEU A 42 17.51 4.94 4.63
C LEU A 42 17.07 5.15 3.17
N LEU A 43 17.40 4.23 2.27
CA LEU A 43 16.95 4.29 0.88
C LEU A 43 15.43 4.08 0.77
N ARG A 44 14.88 3.09 1.49
CA ARG A 44 13.44 2.75 1.45
C ARG A 44 12.55 3.84 2.07
N THR A 45 12.95 4.40 3.22
CA THR A 45 12.21 5.48 3.89
C THR A 45 12.53 6.87 3.33
N ARG A 46 13.61 6.97 2.54
CA ARG A 46 14.20 8.23 2.07
C ARG A 46 14.55 9.20 3.20
N SER A 47 14.77 8.72 4.43
CA SER A 47 15.08 9.57 5.58
C SER A 47 16.38 10.36 5.39
N VAL A 48 16.26 11.67 5.15
CA VAL A 48 17.42 12.58 4.99
C VAL A 48 18.09 12.80 6.34
N VAL A 49 17.32 12.97 7.41
CA VAL A 49 17.85 13.13 8.78
C VAL A 49 18.65 11.90 9.20
N GLY A 50 18.21 10.70 8.81
CA GLY A 50 18.93 9.45 9.08
C GLY A 50 20.34 9.37 8.47
N ARG A 51 20.70 10.25 7.51
CA ARG A 51 22.09 10.39 7.03
C ARG A 51 23.06 10.73 8.15
N ARG A 52 22.63 11.40 9.24
CA ARG A 52 23.49 11.72 10.39
C ARG A 52 24.12 10.46 10.99
N VAL A 53 23.34 9.39 11.13
CA VAL A 53 23.80 8.09 11.65
C VAL A 53 24.82 7.44 10.72
N LEU A 54 24.56 7.46 9.40
CA LEU A 54 25.48 6.89 8.42
C LEU A 54 26.77 7.72 8.27
N ALA A 55 26.70 9.04 8.42
CA ALA A 55 27.86 9.93 8.39
C ALA A 55 28.85 9.63 9.53
N LEU A 56 28.34 9.39 10.74
CA LEU A 56 29.16 8.96 11.89
C LEU A 56 29.86 7.62 11.64
N LEU A 57 29.18 6.67 10.99
CA LEU A 57 29.77 5.39 10.63
C LEU A 57 30.82 5.53 9.51
N ALA A 58 30.58 6.39 8.52
CA ALA A 58 31.45 6.53 7.35
C ALA A 58 32.70 7.38 7.60
N GLY A 59 32.59 8.48 8.36
CA GLY A 59 33.71 9.40 8.61
C GLY A 59 34.25 9.40 10.05
N GLY A 60 33.65 8.62 10.93
CA GLY A 60 34.02 8.50 12.34
C GLY A 60 33.34 9.52 13.27
N PRO A 61 33.66 9.47 14.58
CA PRO A 61 33.02 10.32 15.60
C PRO A 61 33.06 11.81 15.27
N GLY A 62 31.95 12.52 15.50
CA GLY A 62 31.83 13.95 15.22
C GLY A 62 31.63 14.32 13.74
N THR A 63 31.58 13.34 12.83
CA THR A 63 31.27 13.59 11.42
C THR A 63 29.79 13.88 11.23
N THR A 64 29.49 14.95 10.48
CA THR A 64 28.12 15.36 10.14
C THR A 64 27.86 15.21 8.64
N PRO A 65 26.59 15.08 8.21
CA PRO A 65 26.21 15.09 6.80
C PRO A 65 26.73 16.31 6.04
N ALA A 66 26.56 17.50 6.62
CA ALA A 66 27.03 18.76 6.02
C ALA A 66 28.53 18.75 5.73
N ARG A 67 29.33 18.16 6.63
CA ARG A 67 30.79 18.04 6.46
C ARG A 67 31.16 17.08 5.32
N LEU A 68 30.57 15.88 5.28
CA LEU A 68 30.84 14.91 4.20
C LEU A 68 30.36 15.39 2.84
N GLU A 69 29.16 15.97 2.79
CA GLU A 69 28.57 16.45 1.55
C GLU A 69 29.33 17.64 0.98
N GLU A 70 29.80 18.57 1.83
CA GLU A 70 30.65 19.68 1.39
C GLU A 70 32.03 19.19 0.92
N LEU A 71 32.66 18.27 1.64
CA LEU A 71 33.91 17.64 1.21
C LEU A 71 33.76 17.00 -0.18
N GLY A 72 32.70 16.21 -0.37
CA GLY A 72 32.40 15.60 -1.67
C GLY A 72 32.23 16.63 -2.80
N ARG A 73 31.50 17.73 -2.54
CA ARG A 73 31.32 18.79 -3.56
C ARG A 73 32.63 19.46 -3.95
N ARG A 74 33.51 19.75 -2.99
CA ARG A 74 34.82 20.36 -3.25
C ARG A 74 35.73 19.44 -4.06
N LEU A 75 35.76 18.15 -3.70
CA LEU A 75 36.52 17.13 -4.43
C LEU A 75 36.04 16.97 -5.88
N ASP A 76 34.73 16.93 -6.11
CA ASP A 76 34.17 16.80 -7.45
C ASP A 76 34.42 18.04 -8.33
N ARG A 77 34.56 19.24 -7.75
CA ARG A 77 34.97 20.46 -8.47
C ARG A 77 36.47 20.54 -8.75
N ALA A 78 37.26 19.58 -8.28
CA ALA A 78 38.72 19.59 -8.35
C ALA A 78 39.35 20.85 -7.73
N GLU A 79 38.69 21.45 -6.72
CA GLU A 79 39.23 22.60 -5.98
C GLU A 79 40.41 22.20 -5.07
N GLU A 80 40.67 20.89 -4.90
CA GLU A 80 41.76 20.31 -4.11
C GLU A 80 42.39 19.07 -4.78
N ALA A 81 43.72 18.94 -4.72
CA ALA A 81 44.43 17.73 -5.15
C ALA A 81 44.50 16.73 -3.99
N LEU A 82 43.65 15.69 -3.96
CA LEU A 82 43.55 14.65 -2.89
C LEU A 82 44.43 14.92 -1.64
N PRO A 83 44.08 15.91 -0.78
CA PRO A 83 45.01 16.41 0.23
C PRO A 83 44.51 16.25 1.66
N GLU A 84 45.33 16.74 2.59
CA GLU A 84 45.27 16.82 4.06
C GLU A 84 43.88 16.84 4.74
N ASP A 85 42.80 17.24 4.07
CA ASP A 85 41.42 17.21 4.59
C ASP A 85 40.86 15.79 4.77
N ALA A 86 41.32 14.79 4.03
CA ALA A 86 41.00 13.39 4.33
C ALA A 86 41.56 12.96 5.70
N ALA A 87 42.67 13.58 6.16
CA ALA A 87 43.21 13.38 7.51
C ALA A 87 42.37 14.09 8.59
N SER A 88 41.42 14.96 8.21
CA SER A 88 40.50 15.60 9.14
C SER A 88 39.34 14.68 9.56
N LEU A 89 39.01 13.66 8.75
CA LEU A 89 38.07 12.61 9.14
C LEU A 89 38.76 11.64 10.09
N THR A 90 38.04 11.20 11.13
CA THR A 90 38.61 10.29 12.14
C THR A 90 38.45 8.85 11.67
N ALA A 91 39.45 8.32 10.97
CA ALA A 91 39.46 6.96 10.41
C ALA A 91 38.29 6.67 9.44
N PRO A 92 38.25 7.35 8.28
CA PRO A 92 37.20 7.13 7.29
C PRO A 92 37.20 5.69 6.75
N ASP A 93 36.02 5.10 6.59
CA ASP A 93 35.82 3.78 6.00
C ASP A 93 35.42 3.93 4.52
N PRO A 94 36.27 3.53 3.54
CA PRO A 94 35.97 3.67 2.12
C PRO A 94 34.69 2.96 1.66
N ALA A 95 34.38 1.79 2.23
CA ALA A 95 33.18 1.03 1.89
C ALA A 95 31.92 1.77 2.37
N LEU A 96 31.95 2.34 3.57
CA LEU A 96 30.83 3.11 4.12
C LEU A 96 30.70 4.49 3.46
N LEU A 97 31.80 5.12 3.03
CA LEU A 97 31.76 6.33 2.20
C LEU A 97 31.05 6.07 0.87
N CYS A 98 31.32 4.92 0.23
CA CYS A 98 30.59 4.46 -0.94
C CYS A 98 29.08 4.30 -0.68
N GLN A 99 28.70 3.71 0.47
CA GLN A 99 27.29 3.60 0.83
C GLN A 99 26.64 4.95 1.17
N TYR A 100 27.37 5.87 1.81
CA TYR A 100 26.90 7.23 2.07
C TYR A 100 26.65 7.98 0.75
N ALA A 101 27.60 7.93 -0.18
CA ALA A 101 27.47 8.50 -1.52
C ALA A 101 26.25 7.92 -2.26
N ARG A 102 26.02 6.60 -2.17
CA ARG A 102 24.83 5.94 -2.70
C ARG A 102 23.54 6.50 -2.08
N VAL A 103 23.46 6.61 -0.76
CA VAL A 103 22.28 7.15 -0.06
C VAL A 103 21.99 8.58 -0.49
N VAL A 104 23.01 9.45 -0.48
CA VAL A 104 22.88 10.86 -0.88
C VAL A 104 22.38 11.00 -2.32
N ALA A 105 23.00 10.29 -3.27
CA ALA A 105 22.66 10.39 -4.69
C ALA A 105 21.26 9.89 -5.04
N LEU A 106 20.77 8.86 -4.33
CA LEU A 106 19.50 8.19 -4.63
C LEU A 106 18.30 8.78 -3.87
N GLN A 107 18.51 9.28 -2.64
CA GLN A 107 17.39 9.77 -1.81
C GLN A 107 16.70 11.01 -2.38
N THR A 108 17.44 12.05 -2.77
CA THR A 108 16.85 13.29 -3.30
C THR A 108 17.20 13.49 -4.79
N GLY A 109 18.43 13.13 -5.17
CA GLY A 109 18.93 13.28 -6.54
C GLY A 109 19.16 14.73 -6.98
N THR A 110 19.21 15.70 -6.06
CA THR A 110 19.52 17.10 -6.39
C THR A 110 20.92 17.22 -7.01
N PRO A 111 21.20 18.27 -7.83
CA PRO A 111 22.54 18.46 -8.40
C PRO A 111 23.65 18.55 -7.34
N ALA A 112 23.35 19.14 -6.17
CA ALA A 112 24.28 19.22 -5.05
C ALA A 112 24.56 17.85 -4.43
N ASP A 113 23.53 17.02 -4.22
CA ASP A 113 23.67 15.65 -3.70
C ASP A 113 24.45 14.75 -4.70
N VAL A 114 24.22 14.92 -6.01
CA VAL A 114 24.98 14.20 -7.05
C VAL A 114 26.45 14.60 -7.02
N SER A 115 26.76 15.90 -6.94
CA SER A 115 28.14 16.37 -6.84
C SER A 115 28.85 15.86 -5.59
N ALA A 116 28.18 15.94 -4.43
CA ALA A 116 28.68 15.37 -3.17
C ALA A 116 28.99 13.88 -3.30
N ALA A 117 28.07 13.08 -3.84
CA ALA A 117 28.25 11.65 -4.00
C ALA A 117 29.42 11.31 -4.94
N LEU A 118 29.58 12.03 -6.06
CA LEU A 118 30.66 11.79 -7.00
C LEU A 118 32.04 12.01 -6.38
N GLY A 119 32.24 13.11 -5.65
CA GLY A 119 33.52 13.37 -4.98
C GLY A 119 33.79 12.42 -3.80
N LEU A 120 32.76 11.96 -3.09
CA LEU A 120 32.91 10.93 -2.06
C LEU A 120 33.28 9.55 -2.65
N LEU A 121 32.83 9.25 -3.87
CA LEU A 121 33.25 8.04 -4.60
C LEU A 121 34.71 8.15 -5.06
N ASP A 122 35.15 9.32 -5.54
CA ASP A 122 36.56 9.58 -5.83
C ASP A 122 37.43 9.41 -4.57
N LEU A 123 36.97 9.94 -3.42
CA LEU A 123 37.66 9.80 -2.14
C LEU A 123 37.78 8.34 -1.70
N ALA A 124 36.69 7.57 -1.80
CA ALA A 124 36.70 6.16 -1.45
C ALA A 124 37.65 5.34 -2.35
N ASP A 125 37.69 5.62 -3.66
CA ASP A 125 38.64 4.99 -4.60
C ASP A 125 40.09 5.33 -4.23
N ALA A 126 40.37 6.59 -3.89
CA ALA A 126 41.70 7.01 -3.48
C ALA A 126 42.14 6.38 -2.14
N LEU A 127 41.30 6.42 -1.11
CA LEU A 127 41.61 5.87 0.23
C LEU A 127 41.81 4.36 0.23
N SER A 128 41.12 3.65 -0.67
CA SER A 128 41.20 2.19 -0.78
C SER A 128 42.26 1.72 -1.78
N GLY A 129 43.04 2.61 -2.40
CA GLY A 129 43.98 2.23 -3.45
C GLY A 129 43.31 1.60 -4.69
N GLY A 130 42.05 1.93 -4.95
CA GLY A 130 41.25 1.39 -6.05
C GLY A 130 40.49 0.08 -5.75
N GLU A 131 40.40 -0.33 -4.49
CA GLU A 131 39.58 -1.48 -4.09
C GLU A 131 38.07 -1.17 -4.07
N HIS A 132 37.69 0.07 -3.74
CA HIS A 132 36.31 0.56 -3.73
C HIS A 132 36.09 1.66 -4.79
N PRO A 133 34.85 1.87 -5.27
CA PRO A 133 33.63 1.09 -5.03
C PRO A 133 33.63 -0.29 -5.69
N THR A 134 32.82 -1.21 -5.13
CA THR A 134 32.52 -2.54 -5.69
C THR A 134 31.12 -2.60 -6.31
N GLU A 135 30.93 -3.48 -7.29
CA GLU A 135 29.65 -3.87 -7.94
C GLU A 135 28.65 -2.71 -8.13
N GLU A 136 27.53 -2.74 -7.39
CA GLU A 136 26.41 -1.80 -7.53
C GLU A 136 26.82 -0.33 -7.35
N THR A 137 27.83 -0.06 -6.53
CA THR A 137 28.28 1.32 -6.28
C THR A 137 29.17 1.80 -7.44
N ALA A 138 29.95 0.91 -8.06
CA ALA A 138 30.69 1.24 -9.28
C ALA A 138 29.75 1.49 -10.47
N ASP A 139 28.66 0.71 -10.56
CA ASP A 139 27.59 0.98 -11.51
C ASP A 139 26.99 2.36 -11.27
N LEU A 140 26.55 2.64 -10.04
CA LEU A 140 25.97 3.94 -9.69
C LEU A 140 26.92 5.10 -10.02
N TRP A 141 28.22 4.96 -9.72
CA TRP A 141 29.22 5.98 -10.01
C TRP A 141 29.25 6.33 -11.51
N ALA A 142 29.35 5.32 -12.37
CA ALA A 142 29.36 5.52 -13.80
C ALA A 142 28.01 6.07 -14.31
N GLN A 143 26.90 5.61 -13.74
CA GLN A 143 25.56 6.08 -14.08
C GLN A 143 25.35 7.56 -13.72
N LEU A 144 25.84 8.01 -12.56
CA LEU A 144 25.74 9.40 -12.12
C LEU A 144 26.54 10.33 -13.04
N LEU A 145 27.77 9.96 -13.40
CA LEU A 145 28.60 10.73 -14.34
C LEU A 145 27.92 10.86 -15.71
N VAL A 146 27.37 9.76 -16.24
CA VAL A 146 26.68 9.79 -17.54
C VAL A 146 25.39 10.59 -17.49
N THR A 147 24.63 10.51 -16.39
CA THR A 147 23.35 11.21 -16.25
C THR A 147 23.54 12.70 -15.98
N ARG A 148 24.59 13.09 -15.24
CA ARG A 148 24.93 14.50 -14.99
C ARG A 148 25.48 15.18 -16.24
N ALA A 149 26.31 14.46 -17.00
CA ALA A 149 26.86 14.90 -18.29
C ALA A 149 27.59 16.25 -18.26
N SER A 150 28.31 16.58 -17.18
CA SER A 150 29.17 17.78 -17.14
C SER A 150 30.48 17.58 -17.90
N ALA A 151 31.19 18.67 -18.22
CA ALA A 151 32.49 18.63 -18.86
C ALA A 151 33.47 17.68 -18.14
N GLY A 152 34.03 16.72 -18.88
CA GLY A 152 34.95 15.71 -18.34
C GLY A 152 34.31 14.46 -17.72
N ASP A 153 32.99 14.45 -17.49
CA ASP A 153 32.29 13.30 -16.90
C ASP A 153 32.39 12.04 -17.75
N ALA A 154 32.33 12.14 -19.08
CA ALA A 154 32.51 10.95 -19.93
C ALA A 154 33.91 10.35 -19.83
N ARG A 155 34.95 11.18 -19.62
CA ARG A 155 36.30 10.69 -19.42
C ARG A 155 36.38 9.95 -18.09
N ARG A 156 35.83 10.54 -17.02
CA ARG A 156 35.73 9.92 -15.68
C ARG A 156 34.94 8.61 -15.75
N ALA A 157 33.76 8.61 -16.37
CA ALA A 157 32.93 7.42 -16.52
C ALA A 157 33.67 6.29 -17.27
N ARG A 158 34.41 6.61 -18.34
CA ARG A 158 35.26 5.62 -19.03
C ARG A 158 36.39 5.09 -18.15
N GLN A 159 36.97 5.90 -17.26
CA GLN A 159 37.97 5.43 -16.30
C GLN A 159 37.36 4.49 -15.25
N VAL A 160 36.16 4.80 -14.75
CA VAL A 160 35.40 3.91 -13.84
C VAL A 160 35.10 2.57 -14.54
N LEU A 161 34.53 2.62 -15.75
CA LEU A 161 34.15 1.41 -16.51
C LEU A 161 35.33 0.56 -17.00
N ARG A 162 36.56 1.07 -16.95
CA ARG A 162 37.80 0.32 -17.26
C ARG A 162 38.28 -0.52 -16.08
N ARG A 163 37.83 -0.22 -14.86
CA ARG A 163 38.16 -0.99 -13.65
C ARG A 163 37.43 -2.34 -13.60
N ASP A 164 36.41 -2.53 -14.45
CA ASP A 164 35.62 -3.76 -14.59
C ASP A 164 35.01 -4.29 -13.26
N ARG A 165 34.60 -3.35 -12.40
CA ARG A 165 33.99 -3.65 -11.08
C ARG A 165 32.46 -3.67 -11.09
N GLY A 166 31.83 -3.09 -12.11
CA GLY A 166 30.38 -2.96 -12.21
C GLY A 166 29.70 -4.24 -12.71
N THR A 167 28.38 -4.32 -12.60
CA THR A 167 27.62 -5.43 -13.18
C THR A 167 27.64 -5.34 -14.71
N TRP A 168 27.58 -6.50 -15.37
CA TRP A 168 27.61 -6.61 -16.83
C TRP A 168 26.54 -5.72 -17.50
N GLU A 169 25.31 -5.76 -17.00
CA GLU A 169 24.18 -5.07 -17.61
C GLU A 169 24.24 -3.54 -17.47
N ALA A 170 24.55 -3.04 -16.27
CA ALA A 170 24.66 -1.61 -16.03
C ALA A 170 25.88 -1.00 -16.73
N THR A 171 27.02 -1.71 -16.70
CA THR A 171 28.23 -1.34 -17.44
C THR A 171 27.94 -1.21 -18.94
N LEU A 172 27.23 -2.19 -19.49
CA LEU A 172 26.79 -2.14 -20.88
C LEU A 172 25.90 -0.91 -21.13
N CYS A 173 24.82 -0.72 -20.38
CA CYS A 173 23.90 0.43 -20.53
C CYS A 173 24.67 1.76 -20.56
N THR A 174 25.55 1.95 -19.58
CA THR A 174 26.38 3.14 -19.45
C THR A 174 27.33 3.33 -20.64
N ARG A 175 27.97 2.27 -21.14
CA ARG A 175 28.82 2.32 -22.34
C ARG A 175 28.05 2.73 -23.60
N THR A 176 26.78 2.37 -23.72
CA THR A 176 25.95 2.79 -24.86
C THR A 176 25.57 4.25 -24.78
N ASP A 177 25.17 4.75 -23.61
CA ASP A 177 24.86 6.17 -23.45
C ASP A 177 26.10 7.07 -23.61
N LEU A 178 27.28 6.58 -23.23
CA LEU A 178 28.56 7.25 -23.54
C LEU A 178 28.86 7.37 -25.04
N ARG A 179 28.15 6.61 -25.89
CA ARG A 179 28.21 6.70 -27.34
C ARG A 179 26.97 7.39 -27.95
N ASN A 180 25.93 7.69 -27.18
CA ASN A 180 24.69 8.24 -27.71
C ASN A 180 24.94 9.64 -28.33
N PRO A 181 24.72 9.82 -29.65
CA PRO A 181 24.89 11.10 -30.31
C PRO A 181 23.75 12.09 -30.00
N HIS A 182 22.64 11.62 -29.42
CA HIS A 182 21.45 12.42 -29.12
C HIS A 182 21.42 12.97 -27.68
N ARG A 183 22.51 12.83 -26.94
CA ARG A 183 22.63 13.42 -25.60
C ARG A 183 22.75 14.94 -25.63
N ALA A 184 22.26 15.61 -24.58
CA ALA A 184 22.51 17.04 -24.37
C ALA A 184 24.03 17.34 -24.26
N ALA A 185 24.43 18.54 -24.70
CA ALA A 185 25.76 18.92 -25.19
C ALA A 185 26.97 18.75 -24.22
N GLU A 186 28.18 18.81 -24.82
CA GLU A 186 29.54 18.90 -24.23
C GLU A 186 30.46 17.66 -24.25
N LEU A 187 30.16 16.65 -25.07
CA LEU A 187 31.08 15.52 -25.29
C LEU A 187 31.42 15.38 -26.77
N PRO A 188 32.64 14.95 -27.15
CA PRO A 188 33.05 14.84 -28.55
C PRO A 188 32.02 14.08 -29.38
N ALA A 189 31.84 14.52 -30.64
CA ALA A 189 30.93 13.90 -31.60
C ALA A 189 31.04 12.38 -31.52
N ALA A 190 29.99 11.74 -31.01
CA ALA A 190 29.97 10.30 -30.93
C ALA A 190 29.70 9.75 -32.32
N ASP A 191 30.39 8.67 -32.68
CA ASP A 191 30.14 7.98 -33.93
C ASP A 191 28.73 7.35 -33.88
N ALA A 192 27.80 7.98 -34.60
CA ALA A 192 26.39 7.61 -34.63
C ALA A 192 26.20 6.16 -35.10
N ALA A 193 27.01 5.70 -36.07
CA ALA A 193 26.95 4.32 -36.57
C ALA A 193 27.43 3.31 -35.52
N LEU A 194 28.48 3.65 -34.76
CA LEU A 194 28.94 2.81 -33.65
C LEU A 194 27.95 2.77 -32.48
N TRP A 195 27.26 3.87 -32.20
CA TRP A 195 26.19 3.91 -31.22
C TRP A 195 25.00 3.06 -31.65
N GLU A 196 24.50 3.28 -32.88
CA GLU A 196 23.35 2.56 -33.42
C GLU A 196 23.62 1.05 -33.38
N LYS A 197 24.80 0.62 -33.87
CA LYS A 197 25.23 -0.79 -33.77
C LYS A 197 25.26 -1.31 -32.33
N ALA A 198 25.70 -0.49 -31.37
CA ALA A 198 25.79 -0.89 -29.96
C ALA A 198 24.41 -0.92 -29.27
N PHE A 199 23.51 0.00 -29.62
CA PHE A 199 22.14 0.07 -29.13
C PHE A 199 21.32 -1.10 -29.70
N THR A 200 21.35 -1.28 -31.02
CA THR A 200 20.63 -2.33 -31.74
C THR A 200 21.09 -3.73 -31.35
N ARG A 201 22.39 -3.97 -31.12
CA ARG A 201 22.88 -5.28 -30.64
C ARG A 201 22.22 -5.73 -29.32
N ARG A 202 21.67 -4.80 -28.52
CA ARG A 202 20.92 -5.16 -27.31
C ARG A 202 19.51 -5.63 -27.59
N LEU A 203 18.91 -5.11 -28.65
CA LEU A 203 17.54 -5.41 -29.03
C LEU A 203 17.53 -6.70 -29.86
N GLY A 204 16.66 -7.65 -29.50
CA GLY A 204 16.45 -8.85 -30.32
C GLY A 204 17.67 -9.76 -30.54
N ALA A 205 18.70 -9.68 -29.70
CA ALA A 205 19.98 -10.37 -29.90
C ALA A 205 19.83 -11.83 -30.39
N GLY A 206 20.49 -12.15 -31.51
CA GLY A 206 20.52 -13.49 -32.11
C GLY A 206 19.38 -13.84 -33.06
N ARG A 207 18.48 -12.91 -33.42
CA ARG A 207 17.40 -13.13 -34.40
C ARG A 207 17.72 -12.65 -35.81
N GLY A 208 18.58 -11.64 -35.95
CA GLY A 208 18.98 -11.05 -37.23
C GLY A 208 18.19 -9.79 -37.62
N SER A 209 17.06 -9.51 -36.95
CA SER A 209 16.29 -8.29 -37.14
C SER A 209 17.09 -7.06 -36.65
N THR A 210 16.91 -5.94 -37.31
CA THR A 210 17.66 -4.70 -37.06
C THR A 210 16.74 -3.58 -36.58
N VAL A 211 17.33 -2.61 -35.88
CA VAL A 211 16.67 -1.38 -35.44
C VAL A 211 17.56 -0.22 -35.83
N ARG A 212 16.96 0.82 -36.41
CA ARG A 212 17.65 2.06 -36.82
C ARG A 212 16.76 3.28 -36.62
N LEU A 213 17.35 4.47 -36.78
CA LEU A 213 16.60 5.72 -36.80
C LEU A 213 16.31 6.13 -38.23
N ALA A 214 15.03 6.21 -38.59
CA ALA A 214 14.58 6.59 -39.92
C ALA A 214 14.22 8.09 -40.00
N ALA A 215 14.13 8.63 -41.21
CA ALA A 215 13.53 9.94 -41.48
C ALA A 215 12.00 9.87 -41.38
N ALA A 216 11.32 11.01 -41.25
CA ALA A 216 9.86 11.03 -41.07
C ALA A 216 9.13 10.47 -42.29
N GLU A 217 9.64 10.74 -43.48
CA GLU A 217 9.09 10.31 -44.78
C GLU A 217 9.27 8.81 -45.02
N GLU A 218 10.23 8.17 -44.35
CA GLU A 218 10.37 6.71 -44.34
C GLU A 218 9.34 6.03 -43.42
N LEU A 219 8.86 6.75 -42.40
CA LEU A 219 7.99 6.21 -41.36
C LEU A 219 6.50 6.40 -41.70
N PHE A 220 6.17 7.51 -42.34
CA PHE A 220 4.80 7.86 -42.67
C PHE A 220 4.75 8.55 -44.04
N ASP A 221 3.76 8.18 -44.84
CA ASP A 221 3.42 8.92 -46.05
C ASP A 221 2.96 10.35 -45.68
N PRO A 222 3.59 11.42 -46.20
CA PRO A 222 3.17 12.79 -45.94
C PRO A 222 1.70 13.05 -46.32
N ALA A 223 1.19 12.41 -47.38
CA ALA A 223 -0.21 12.56 -47.79
C ALA A 223 -1.16 11.87 -46.80
N PHE A 224 -0.74 10.76 -46.19
CA PHE A 224 -1.48 10.10 -45.13
C PHE A 224 -1.60 11.03 -43.92
N LEU A 225 -0.49 11.59 -43.42
CA LEU A 225 -0.50 12.50 -42.28
C LEU A 225 -1.34 13.76 -42.55
N ALA A 226 -1.17 14.38 -43.72
CA ALA A 226 -1.90 15.58 -44.10
C ALA A 226 -3.43 15.38 -44.12
N ARG A 227 -3.92 14.22 -44.60
CA ARG A 227 -5.36 13.91 -44.62
C ARG A 227 -5.98 13.81 -43.23
N HIS A 228 -5.20 13.44 -42.23
CA HIS A 228 -5.63 13.41 -40.83
C HIS A 228 -5.30 14.70 -40.07
N GLY A 229 -4.81 15.74 -40.75
CA GLY A 229 -4.43 17.01 -40.11
C GLY A 229 -3.21 16.89 -39.20
N LEU A 230 -2.36 15.88 -39.40
CA LEU A 230 -1.17 15.63 -38.61
C LEU A 230 0.06 16.21 -39.33
N ASP A 231 0.88 16.95 -38.58
CA ASP A 231 2.13 17.51 -39.06
C ASP A 231 3.28 16.50 -38.83
N PRO A 232 4.07 16.11 -39.86
CA PRO A 232 5.21 15.23 -39.71
C PRO A 232 6.19 15.64 -38.60
N GLU A 233 6.44 16.94 -38.42
CA GLU A 233 7.32 17.45 -37.36
C GLU A 233 6.72 17.24 -35.97
N GLN A 234 5.39 17.17 -35.88
CA GLN A 234 4.68 16.87 -34.64
C GLN A 234 4.56 15.37 -34.37
N VAL A 235 4.61 14.52 -35.39
CA VAL A 235 4.59 13.05 -35.21
C VAL A 235 5.98 12.51 -34.88
N VAL A 236 7.02 13.03 -35.53
CA VAL A 236 8.40 12.56 -35.41
C VAL A 236 9.26 13.65 -34.76
N ARG A 237 9.14 13.79 -33.44
CA ARG A 237 9.78 14.87 -32.68
C ARG A 237 11.16 14.50 -32.15
N THR A 238 11.29 13.27 -31.68
CA THR A 238 12.44 12.81 -30.89
C THR A 238 13.12 11.60 -31.54
N PRO A 239 14.37 11.29 -31.17
CA PRO A 239 15.02 10.05 -31.62
C PRO A 239 14.19 8.79 -31.37
N PHE A 240 13.41 8.74 -30.28
CA PHE A 240 12.49 7.63 -30.01
C PHE A 240 11.42 7.48 -31.09
N ASP A 241 10.82 8.58 -31.55
CA ASP A 241 9.75 8.56 -32.55
C ASP A 241 10.26 8.04 -33.92
N ARG A 242 11.57 8.16 -34.14
CA ARG A 242 12.29 7.74 -35.36
C ARG A 242 12.63 6.25 -35.42
N LEU A 243 12.32 5.48 -34.38
CA LEU A 243 12.65 4.05 -34.33
C LEU A 243 11.92 3.26 -35.43
N LEU A 244 12.70 2.63 -36.30
CA LEU A 244 12.24 1.69 -37.31
C LEU A 244 12.89 0.32 -37.06
N GLY A 245 12.06 -0.72 -37.04
CA GLY A 245 12.50 -2.10 -36.92
C GLY A 245 12.33 -2.82 -38.25
N GLU A 246 13.34 -3.57 -38.66
CA GLU A 246 13.35 -4.37 -39.89
C GLU A 246 13.53 -5.85 -39.53
N GLY A 247 12.48 -6.64 -39.73
CA GLY A 247 12.48 -8.07 -39.43
C GLY A 247 13.24 -8.91 -40.47
N VAL A 248 13.74 -10.09 -40.07
CA VAL A 248 14.44 -11.03 -41.00
C VAL A 248 13.51 -11.62 -42.07
N GLY A 249 12.20 -11.58 -41.84
CA GLY A 249 11.18 -11.97 -42.80
C GLY A 249 9.82 -12.25 -42.14
N PRO A 250 8.73 -12.27 -42.91
CA PRO A 250 7.42 -12.60 -42.40
C PRO A 250 7.32 -14.09 -42.03
N VAL A 251 6.66 -14.37 -40.90
CA VAL A 251 6.26 -15.69 -40.45
C VAL A 251 4.75 -15.76 -40.59
N ASP A 252 4.29 -16.54 -41.56
CA ASP A 252 2.88 -16.83 -41.77
C ASP A 252 2.49 -18.12 -41.01
N HIS A 253 1.48 -18.01 -40.15
CA HIS A 253 1.05 -19.08 -39.27
C HIS A 253 -0.42 -18.89 -38.85
N PRO A 254 -1.23 -19.96 -38.74
CA PRO A 254 -2.66 -19.83 -38.43
C PRO A 254 -2.96 -19.35 -37.00
N TYR A 255 -2.02 -19.52 -36.08
CA TYR A 255 -2.18 -19.07 -34.69
C TYR A 255 -2.14 -17.54 -34.58
N ARG A 256 -3.27 -16.94 -34.20
CA ARG A 256 -3.48 -15.50 -34.20
C ARG A 256 -3.19 -14.88 -32.84
N VAL A 257 -2.58 -13.69 -32.84
CA VAL A 257 -2.34 -12.92 -31.61
C VAL A 257 -3.18 -11.65 -31.59
N THR A 258 -3.95 -11.43 -30.53
CA THR A 258 -4.55 -10.12 -30.23
C THR A 258 -3.56 -9.29 -29.42
N VAL A 259 -3.17 -8.13 -29.93
CA VAL A 259 -2.42 -7.12 -29.17
C VAL A 259 -3.41 -6.09 -28.66
N VAL A 260 -3.25 -5.67 -27.41
CA VAL A 260 -4.12 -4.69 -26.76
C VAL A 260 -3.32 -3.46 -26.35
N MET A 261 -3.81 -2.28 -26.73
CA MET A 261 -3.32 -0.97 -26.29
C MET A 261 -4.45 -0.22 -25.60
N SER A 262 -4.21 0.36 -24.43
CA SER A 262 -5.13 1.32 -23.81
C SER A 262 -4.58 2.72 -23.96
N THR A 263 -5.43 3.70 -24.27
CA THR A 263 -5.01 5.10 -24.44
C THR A 263 -5.99 6.07 -23.77
N LEU A 264 -5.48 7.21 -23.31
CA LEU A 264 -6.25 8.33 -22.74
C LEU A 264 -5.61 9.63 -23.21
N ASP A 265 -6.42 10.48 -23.85
CA ASP A 265 -6.03 11.72 -24.51
C ASP A 265 -4.76 11.57 -25.38
N PRO A 266 -4.73 10.61 -26.34
CA PRO A 266 -3.53 10.31 -27.11
C PRO A 266 -2.98 11.49 -27.89
N GLY A 267 -1.66 11.63 -27.85
CA GLY A 267 -0.87 12.37 -28.81
C GLY A 267 -0.39 11.53 -30.01
N PRO A 268 0.38 12.13 -30.94
CA PRO A 268 0.94 11.44 -32.10
C PRO A 268 1.82 10.22 -31.79
N GLU A 269 2.35 10.10 -30.57
CA GLU A 269 3.12 8.93 -30.11
C GLU A 269 2.36 7.60 -30.26
N LEU A 270 1.03 7.63 -30.25
CA LEU A 270 0.22 6.43 -30.47
C LEU A 270 0.48 5.82 -31.85
N LEU A 271 0.77 6.64 -32.87
CA LEU A 271 1.15 6.17 -34.20
C LEU A 271 2.51 5.46 -34.18
N VAL A 272 3.46 5.94 -33.38
CA VAL A 272 4.78 5.29 -33.24
C VAL A 272 4.62 3.89 -32.63
N ALA A 273 3.83 3.78 -31.56
CA ALA A 273 3.54 2.51 -30.90
C ALA A 273 2.81 1.54 -31.84
N ALA A 274 1.72 1.98 -32.48
CA ALA A 274 0.94 1.16 -33.40
C ALA A 274 1.76 0.71 -34.63
N ARG A 275 2.55 1.60 -35.23
CA ARG A 275 3.44 1.29 -36.36
C ARG A 275 4.45 0.20 -36.01
N SER A 276 4.98 0.19 -34.78
CA SER A 276 5.93 -0.86 -34.36
C SER A 276 5.34 -2.27 -34.36
N LEU A 277 4.00 -2.38 -34.30
CA LEU A 277 3.28 -3.65 -34.46
C LEU A 277 3.01 -4.01 -35.93
N VAL A 278 2.91 -3.02 -36.82
CA VAL A 278 2.77 -3.24 -38.27
C VAL A 278 3.99 -4.00 -38.82
N SER A 279 5.18 -3.71 -38.29
CA SER A 279 6.45 -4.31 -38.70
C SER A 279 6.80 -5.65 -38.02
N GLN A 280 5.85 -6.32 -37.36
CA GLN A 280 6.13 -7.60 -36.68
C GLN A 280 6.45 -8.72 -37.68
N THR A 281 7.36 -9.63 -37.33
CA THR A 281 7.67 -10.81 -38.15
C THR A 281 6.47 -11.76 -38.20
N TRP A 282 5.81 -12.00 -37.08
CA TRP A 282 4.56 -12.76 -37.02
C TRP A 282 3.44 -11.99 -37.74
N GLN A 283 2.84 -12.54 -38.80
CA GLN A 283 1.89 -11.81 -39.65
C GLN A 283 0.44 -11.90 -39.19
N ASN A 284 0.07 -12.98 -38.51
CA ASN A 284 -1.31 -13.23 -38.11
C ASN A 284 -1.59 -12.63 -36.72
N TRP A 285 -1.96 -11.36 -36.70
CA TRP A 285 -2.32 -10.63 -35.49
C TRP A 285 -3.46 -9.64 -35.73
N GLU A 286 -4.02 -9.12 -34.65
CA GLU A 286 -4.88 -7.94 -34.64
C GLU A 286 -4.47 -7.00 -33.51
N LEU A 287 -4.76 -5.71 -33.66
CA LEU A 287 -4.52 -4.72 -32.63
C LEU A 287 -5.85 -4.09 -32.21
N LEU A 288 -6.17 -4.19 -30.93
CA LEU A 288 -7.30 -3.49 -30.32
C LEU A 288 -6.76 -2.29 -29.55
N VAL A 289 -6.97 -1.09 -30.09
CA VAL A 289 -6.69 0.18 -29.41
C VAL A 289 -7.94 0.62 -28.69
N VAL A 290 -7.93 0.59 -27.35
CA VAL A 290 -9.06 0.99 -26.52
C VAL A 290 -8.85 2.40 -26.00
N ASP A 291 -9.63 3.34 -26.54
CA ASP A 291 -9.72 4.73 -26.09
C ASP A 291 -10.56 4.81 -24.81
N ASP A 292 -9.95 5.25 -23.71
CA ASP A 292 -10.51 5.25 -22.37
C ASP A 292 -11.39 6.47 -22.07
N ALA A 293 -12.30 6.78 -22.99
CA ALA A 293 -13.15 7.97 -23.00
C ALA A 293 -12.35 9.29 -23.03
N SER A 294 -11.39 9.40 -23.96
CA SER A 294 -10.61 10.62 -24.13
C SER A 294 -11.49 11.82 -24.41
N THR A 295 -11.17 12.93 -23.74
CA THR A 295 -11.89 14.21 -23.85
C THR A 295 -11.15 15.22 -24.72
N ALA A 296 -9.83 15.06 -24.87
CA ALA A 296 -8.96 15.93 -25.64
C ALA A 296 -7.86 15.14 -26.39
N PRO A 297 -8.19 14.11 -27.20
CA PRO A 297 -7.20 13.48 -28.08
C PRO A 297 -6.69 14.49 -29.13
N THR A 298 -5.46 14.29 -29.61
CA THR A 298 -4.97 15.04 -30.78
C THR A 298 -5.89 14.80 -31.98
N PRO A 299 -6.40 15.85 -32.64
CA PRO A 299 -7.32 15.69 -33.76
C PRO A 299 -6.76 14.76 -34.84
N GLY A 300 -7.59 13.83 -35.34
CA GLY A 300 -7.23 12.90 -36.40
C GLY A 300 -6.34 11.72 -35.98
N VAL A 301 -5.81 11.68 -34.75
CA VAL A 301 -4.84 10.65 -34.35
C VAL A 301 -5.48 9.25 -34.25
N LEU A 302 -6.70 9.15 -33.74
CA LEU A 302 -7.40 7.88 -33.59
C LEU A 302 -7.81 7.32 -34.95
N GLU A 303 -8.26 8.20 -35.85
CA GLU A 303 -8.60 7.87 -37.23
C GLU A 303 -7.36 7.40 -38.00
N ALA A 304 -6.25 8.13 -37.88
CA ALA A 304 -4.97 7.75 -38.49
C ALA A 304 -4.50 6.38 -37.99
N VAL A 305 -4.60 6.09 -36.69
CA VAL A 305 -4.21 4.79 -36.14
C VAL A 305 -5.07 3.66 -36.68
N ALA A 306 -6.38 3.87 -36.83
CA ALA A 306 -7.29 2.88 -37.42
C ALA A 306 -7.00 2.64 -38.92
N GLU A 307 -6.62 3.68 -39.66
CA GLU A 307 -6.29 3.59 -41.08
C GLU A 307 -4.85 3.10 -41.37
N LEU A 308 -4.00 3.00 -40.34
CA LEU A 308 -2.60 2.62 -40.50
C LEU A 308 -2.42 1.18 -41.03
N ASP A 309 -3.28 0.25 -40.59
CA ASP A 309 -3.30 -1.15 -41.06
C ASP A 309 -4.70 -1.74 -40.82
N ALA A 310 -5.21 -2.53 -41.77
CA ALA A 310 -6.54 -3.13 -41.70
C ALA A 310 -6.75 -4.10 -40.51
N ARG A 311 -5.68 -4.55 -39.86
CA ARG A 311 -5.71 -5.39 -38.65
C ARG A 311 -5.92 -4.58 -37.36
N ILE A 312 -5.96 -3.25 -37.44
CA ILE A 312 -6.11 -2.36 -36.29
C ILE A 312 -7.58 -1.95 -36.15
N ARG A 313 -8.10 -2.05 -34.93
CA ARG A 313 -9.45 -1.60 -34.57
C ARG A 313 -9.38 -0.69 -33.35
N VAL A 314 -9.98 0.49 -33.46
CA VAL A 314 -10.14 1.44 -32.36
C VAL A 314 -11.51 1.22 -31.71
N ILE A 315 -11.52 1.04 -30.38
CA ILE A 315 -12.72 0.88 -29.56
C ILE A 315 -12.79 2.07 -28.61
N ARG A 316 -13.84 2.88 -28.70
CA ARG A 316 -14.03 4.04 -27.80
C ARG A 316 -14.98 3.69 -26.66
N LYS A 317 -14.51 3.80 -25.43
CA LYS A 317 -15.34 3.63 -24.23
C LYS A 317 -16.14 4.91 -23.97
N ALA A 318 -17.35 4.78 -23.43
CA ALA A 318 -18.15 5.95 -23.10
C ALA A 318 -17.82 6.55 -21.72
N VAL A 319 -17.17 5.79 -20.83
CA VAL A 319 -16.68 6.30 -19.53
C VAL A 319 -15.26 5.86 -19.27
N HIS A 320 -14.50 6.81 -18.71
CA HIS A 320 -13.13 6.61 -18.28
C HIS A 320 -13.07 5.56 -17.16
N GLY A 321 -12.18 4.58 -17.29
CA GLY A 321 -12.13 3.42 -16.39
C GLY A 321 -10.73 2.93 -16.06
N GLY A 322 -9.69 3.59 -16.54
CA GLY A 322 -8.30 3.19 -16.36
C GLY A 322 -7.86 2.02 -17.24
N THR A 323 -6.54 1.81 -17.30
CA THR A 323 -5.90 0.85 -18.22
C THR A 323 -6.44 -0.58 -18.10
N TYR A 324 -6.62 -1.12 -16.89
CA TYR A 324 -7.03 -2.52 -16.74
C TYR A 324 -8.50 -2.75 -17.08
N ARG A 325 -9.38 -1.75 -16.93
CA ARG A 325 -10.75 -1.83 -17.47
C ARG A 325 -10.75 -1.79 -19.00
N CYS A 326 -9.86 -1.00 -19.61
CA CYS A 326 -9.66 -1.01 -21.06
C CYS A 326 -9.16 -2.37 -21.55
N ARG A 327 -8.17 -2.95 -20.86
CA ARG A 327 -7.69 -4.31 -21.16
C ARG A 327 -8.80 -5.34 -21.04
N ASN A 328 -9.64 -5.27 -20.00
CA ASN A 328 -10.79 -6.16 -19.85
C ASN A 328 -11.85 -5.97 -20.96
N THR A 329 -12.05 -4.73 -21.43
CA THR A 329 -12.91 -4.44 -22.59
C THR A 329 -12.37 -5.13 -23.84
N ALA A 330 -11.06 -5.00 -24.11
CA ALA A 330 -10.41 -5.66 -25.23
C ALA A 330 -10.43 -7.19 -25.11
N LEU A 331 -10.21 -7.75 -23.91
CA LEU A 331 -10.26 -9.21 -23.67
C LEU A 331 -11.61 -9.82 -24.06
N ARG A 332 -12.72 -9.09 -23.88
CA ARG A 332 -14.06 -9.55 -24.30
C ARG A 332 -14.26 -9.52 -25.81
N GLN A 333 -13.46 -8.73 -26.54
CA GLN A 333 -13.57 -8.54 -27.99
C GLN A 333 -12.42 -9.19 -28.78
N ALA A 334 -11.44 -9.77 -28.08
CA ALA A 334 -10.28 -10.42 -28.65
C ALA A 334 -10.68 -11.68 -29.43
N THR A 335 -10.09 -11.86 -30.61
CA THR A 335 -10.37 -12.99 -31.50
C THR A 335 -9.13 -13.85 -31.80
N GLY A 336 -7.98 -13.51 -31.20
CA GLY A 336 -6.75 -14.28 -31.29
C GLY A 336 -6.76 -15.52 -30.41
N ASP A 337 -5.90 -16.49 -30.74
CA ASP A 337 -5.62 -17.66 -29.91
C ASP A 337 -4.83 -17.31 -28.64
N ALA A 338 -4.07 -16.21 -28.69
CA ALA A 338 -3.39 -15.60 -27.56
C ALA A 338 -3.59 -14.09 -27.54
N VAL A 339 -3.41 -13.49 -26.36
CA VAL A 339 -3.46 -12.05 -26.14
C VAL A 339 -2.15 -11.55 -25.52
N THR A 340 -1.70 -10.36 -25.90
CA THR A 340 -0.59 -9.63 -25.28
C THR A 340 -0.88 -8.13 -25.23
N PHE A 341 -0.07 -7.34 -24.53
CA PHE A 341 -0.28 -5.90 -24.36
C PHE A 341 0.98 -5.10 -24.67
N LEU A 342 0.77 -3.91 -25.21
CA LEU A 342 1.78 -2.87 -25.36
C LEU A 342 1.16 -1.57 -24.86
N ASP A 343 1.91 -0.80 -24.06
CA ASP A 343 1.42 0.52 -23.63
C ASP A 343 1.49 1.50 -24.84
N SER A 344 0.58 2.48 -24.90
CA SER A 344 0.34 3.30 -26.10
C SER A 344 1.48 4.25 -26.46
N ASP A 345 2.50 4.36 -25.62
CA ASP A 345 3.69 5.20 -25.77
C ASP A 345 4.99 4.37 -25.84
N ASP A 346 4.89 3.03 -25.80
CA ASP A 346 6.02 2.11 -25.89
C ASP A 346 6.26 1.62 -27.33
N TRP A 347 7.47 1.16 -27.61
CA TRP A 347 7.85 0.63 -28.92
C TRP A 347 8.17 -0.87 -28.87
N ALA A 348 7.63 -1.62 -29.83
CA ALA A 348 7.84 -3.07 -29.96
C ALA A 348 8.89 -3.41 -31.03
N HIS A 349 9.83 -4.28 -30.68
CA HIS A 349 10.77 -4.86 -31.63
C HIS A 349 10.06 -5.80 -32.63
N PRO A 350 10.48 -5.89 -33.91
CA PRO A 350 9.84 -6.75 -34.92
C PRO A 350 9.63 -8.21 -34.52
N ASP A 351 10.51 -8.75 -33.67
CA ASP A 351 10.45 -10.13 -33.20
C ASP A 351 9.60 -10.32 -31.92
N LEU A 352 8.90 -9.29 -31.44
CA LEU A 352 8.15 -9.31 -30.17
C LEU A 352 7.12 -10.44 -30.17
N LEU A 353 6.23 -10.46 -31.17
CA LEU A 353 5.14 -11.42 -31.25
C LEU A 353 5.67 -12.84 -31.47
N GLU A 354 6.57 -13.04 -32.43
CA GLU A 354 7.12 -14.35 -32.73
C GLU A 354 7.87 -14.94 -31.51
N THR A 355 8.65 -14.14 -30.80
CA THR A 355 9.35 -14.61 -29.59
C THR A 355 8.40 -14.93 -28.44
N GLY A 356 7.27 -14.23 -28.34
CA GLY A 356 6.23 -14.55 -27.36
C GLY A 356 5.45 -15.83 -27.69
N VAL A 357 5.14 -16.06 -28.96
CA VAL A 357 4.29 -17.17 -29.42
C VAL A 357 5.03 -18.51 -29.41
N ARG A 358 6.29 -18.56 -29.87
CA ARG A 358 7.02 -19.84 -30.02
C ARG A 358 7.01 -20.72 -28.76
N PRO A 359 7.29 -20.21 -27.54
CA PRO A 359 7.23 -21.04 -26.35
C PRO A 359 5.81 -21.55 -26.02
N LEU A 360 4.75 -20.85 -26.44
CA LEU A 360 3.35 -21.29 -26.27
C LEU A 360 2.96 -22.42 -27.23
N LEU A 361 3.67 -22.59 -28.35
CA LEU A 361 3.39 -23.62 -29.36
C LEU A 361 4.31 -24.83 -29.22
N GLU A 362 5.62 -24.57 -29.17
CA GLU A 362 6.67 -25.59 -29.26
C GLU A 362 6.97 -26.19 -27.88
N GLY A 363 6.86 -25.37 -26.82
CA GLY A 363 7.28 -25.75 -25.48
C GLY A 363 8.78 -26.01 -25.34
N ARG A 364 9.18 -26.39 -24.13
CA ARG A 364 10.49 -27.00 -23.85
C ARG A 364 10.28 -28.38 -23.25
N ASP A 365 11.26 -28.92 -22.53
CA ASP A 365 11.19 -30.21 -21.82
C ASP A 365 9.94 -30.42 -20.92
N ARG A 366 9.24 -29.33 -20.55
CA ARG A 366 8.02 -29.32 -19.71
C ARG A 366 6.72 -29.07 -20.50
N GLY A 367 6.76 -29.19 -21.83
CA GLY A 367 5.64 -28.87 -22.72
C GLY A 367 5.46 -27.36 -22.98
N PRO A 368 4.38 -26.96 -23.69
CA PRO A 368 4.07 -25.57 -24.02
C PRO A 368 4.03 -24.65 -22.80
N ALA A 369 4.57 -23.44 -22.90
CA ALA A 369 4.52 -22.46 -21.81
C ALA A 369 3.08 -22.02 -21.51
N ILE A 370 2.77 -21.70 -20.25
CA ILE A 370 1.44 -21.23 -19.84
C ILE A 370 1.18 -19.77 -20.24
N ALA A 371 2.26 -19.01 -20.36
CA ALA A 371 2.33 -17.60 -20.72
C ALA A 371 3.81 -17.25 -20.93
N THR A 372 4.07 -16.18 -21.67
CA THR A 372 5.40 -15.61 -21.85
C THR A 372 5.42 -14.14 -21.45
N ARG A 373 6.59 -13.63 -21.09
CA ARG A 373 6.79 -12.20 -20.79
C ARG A 373 8.13 -11.75 -21.34
N GLN A 374 8.16 -10.58 -21.96
CA GLN A 374 9.36 -10.03 -22.60
C GLN A 374 10.18 -9.18 -21.63
N ARG A 375 11.43 -8.84 -21.99
CA ARG A 375 12.21 -7.82 -21.28
C ARG A 375 12.13 -6.48 -22.00
N ALA A 376 12.25 -5.42 -21.22
CA ALA A 376 12.23 -4.05 -21.69
C ALA A 376 13.45 -3.26 -21.25
N LEU A 377 13.87 -2.30 -22.07
CA LEU A 377 14.68 -1.16 -21.62
C LEU A 377 13.78 0.04 -21.39
N ARG A 378 13.99 0.75 -20.27
CA ARG A 378 13.34 2.04 -20.03
C ARG A 378 14.24 3.14 -20.59
N VAL A 379 13.76 3.86 -21.60
CA VAL A 379 14.58 4.85 -22.32
C VAL A 379 13.93 6.23 -22.32
N THR A 380 14.74 7.30 -22.31
CA THR A 380 14.22 8.66 -22.55
C THR A 380 13.88 8.85 -24.03
N GLU A 381 13.31 10.00 -24.37
CA GLU A 381 12.99 10.34 -25.76
C GLU A 381 14.25 10.47 -26.65
N GLU A 382 15.39 10.78 -26.04
CA GLU A 382 16.72 10.79 -26.66
C GLU A 382 17.41 9.41 -26.61
N LEU A 383 16.68 8.35 -26.24
CA LEU A 383 17.18 6.97 -26.16
C LEU A 383 18.27 6.74 -25.11
N HIS A 384 18.29 7.53 -24.04
CA HIS A 384 19.14 7.25 -22.88
C HIS A 384 18.59 6.09 -22.06
N VAL A 385 19.42 5.07 -21.87
CA VAL A 385 19.04 3.83 -21.15
C VAL A 385 19.34 3.91 -19.66
N THR A 386 20.41 4.60 -19.30
CA THR A 386 20.94 4.68 -17.96
C THR A 386 19.94 5.33 -17.01
N ARG A 387 19.76 4.68 -15.85
CA ARG A 387 18.96 5.19 -14.76
C ARG A 387 19.70 4.93 -13.45
N PRO A 388 20.19 5.98 -12.76
CA PRO A 388 20.91 5.82 -11.49
C PRO A 388 20.16 4.95 -10.49
N GLY A 389 20.84 3.90 -9.99
CA GLY A 389 20.32 2.96 -9.00
C GLY A 389 19.52 1.79 -9.58
N TYR A 390 19.54 1.59 -10.90
CA TYR A 390 18.89 0.45 -11.57
C TYR A 390 19.86 -0.28 -12.50
N PRO A 391 19.74 -1.62 -12.64
CA PRO A 391 20.70 -2.44 -13.39
C PRO A 391 20.59 -2.30 -14.92
N GLY A 392 19.46 -1.85 -15.47
CA GLY A 392 19.23 -1.76 -16.91
C GLY A 392 17.88 -2.37 -17.32
N ALA A 393 17.88 -3.51 -18.03
CA ALA A 393 16.66 -4.10 -18.57
C ALA A 393 15.84 -4.83 -17.52
N VAL A 394 14.53 -4.63 -17.56
CA VAL A 394 13.57 -5.13 -16.59
C VAL A 394 12.58 -6.09 -17.24
N PRO A 395 11.96 -7.01 -16.48
CA PRO A 395 10.78 -7.71 -16.96
C PRO A 395 9.69 -6.70 -17.37
N CYS A 396 9.15 -6.85 -18.57
CA CYS A 396 8.10 -5.98 -19.10
C CYS A 396 6.73 -6.55 -18.70
N ALA A 397 6.20 -6.12 -17.55
CA ALA A 397 4.92 -6.60 -17.05
C ALA A 397 3.74 -6.41 -18.03
N PRO A 398 3.64 -5.30 -18.80
CA PRO A 398 2.65 -5.15 -19.86
C PRO A 398 2.73 -6.23 -20.94
N SER A 399 3.93 -6.70 -21.32
CA SER A 399 4.12 -7.68 -22.41
C SER A 399 3.70 -9.13 -22.09
N LEU A 400 2.92 -9.35 -21.02
CA LEU A 400 2.42 -10.67 -20.66
C LEU A 400 1.55 -11.22 -21.80
N MET A 401 2.05 -12.25 -22.46
CA MET A 401 1.33 -12.98 -23.50
C MET A 401 0.76 -14.27 -22.92
N MET A 402 -0.54 -14.48 -23.10
CA MET A 402 -1.23 -15.64 -22.58
C MET A 402 -2.20 -16.22 -23.62
N PRO A 403 -2.37 -17.56 -23.68
CA PRO A 403 -3.37 -18.17 -24.54
C PRO A 403 -4.78 -17.83 -24.04
N MET A 404 -5.74 -17.66 -24.94
CA MET A 404 -7.16 -17.51 -24.57
C MET A 404 -7.68 -18.76 -23.88
N VAL A 405 -7.25 -19.95 -24.35
CA VAL A 405 -7.58 -21.25 -23.77
C VAL A 405 -6.31 -22.05 -23.49
N PRO A 406 -6.09 -22.52 -22.24
CA PRO A 406 -6.91 -22.32 -21.05
C PRO A 406 -6.62 -20.99 -20.31
N GLY A 407 -5.71 -20.13 -20.78
CA GLY A 407 -5.22 -18.98 -20.00
C GLY A 407 -6.32 -18.02 -19.56
N VAL A 408 -6.83 -17.18 -20.46
CA VAL A 408 -7.88 -16.20 -20.10
C VAL A 408 -9.17 -16.89 -19.65
N SER A 409 -9.60 -17.96 -20.34
CA SER A 409 -10.84 -18.71 -20.04
C SER A 409 -10.84 -19.42 -18.68
N ARG A 410 -9.69 -19.64 -18.05
CA ARG A 410 -9.60 -20.20 -16.69
C ARG A 410 -9.33 -19.12 -15.63
N ILE A 411 -8.51 -18.12 -15.95
CA ILE A 411 -8.04 -17.13 -14.98
C ILE A 411 -8.98 -15.91 -14.90
N GLY A 412 -9.79 -15.66 -15.92
CA GLY A 412 -10.67 -14.51 -16.02
C GLY A 412 -9.91 -13.24 -16.41
N PHE A 413 -10.25 -12.13 -15.77
CA PHE A 413 -9.86 -10.78 -16.19
C PHE A 413 -8.83 -10.12 -15.25
N PHE A 414 -8.29 -8.96 -15.63
CA PHE A 414 -7.44 -8.16 -14.74
C PHE A 414 -8.25 -7.58 -13.58
N ASP A 415 -7.66 -7.52 -12.39
CA ASP A 415 -8.20 -6.72 -11.28
C ASP A 415 -8.31 -5.25 -11.73
N PRO A 416 -9.50 -4.60 -11.66
CA PRO A 416 -9.72 -3.24 -12.13
C PRO A 416 -9.16 -2.16 -11.18
N VAL A 417 -7.96 -2.38 -10.62
CA VAL A 417 -7.18 -1.36 -9.89
C VAL A 417 -6.57 -0.34 -10.86
N ARG A 418 -6.00 0.74 -10.33
CA ARG A 418 -5.30 1.74 -11.14
C ARG A 418 -3.93 1.27 -11.67
N LYS A 419 -3.18 0.49 -10.88
CA LYS A 419 -1.78 0.11 -11.19
C LYS A 419 -1.49 -1.33 -10.74
N GLY A 420 -0.61 -2.02 -11.46
CA GLY A 420 0.02 -3.28 -11.01
C GLY A 420 -0.77 -4.57 -11.23
N ALA A 421 -1.96 -4.54 -11.83
CA ALA A 421 -2.77 -5.74 -12.07
C ALA A 421 -2.15 -6.71 -13.09
N ASP A 422 -1.22 -6.26 -13.92
CA ASP A 422 -0.42 -7.13 -14.79
C ASP A 422 0.43 -8.14 -14.01
N THR A 423 1.05 -7.66 -12.93
CA THR A 423 1.85 -8.48 -12.02
C THR A 423 0.94 -9.41 -11.23
N GLU A 424 -0.21 -8.93 -10.74
CA GLU A 424 -1.20 -9.77 -10.05
C GLU A 424 -1.73 -10.89 -10.96
N TYR A 425 -2.09 -10.57 -12.21
CA TYR A 425 -2.60 -11.56 -13.16
C TYR A 425 -1.58 -12.66 -13.43
N ALA A 426 -0.32 -12.29 -13.68
CA ALA A 426 0.76 -13.25 -13.88
C ALA A 426 0.89 -14.18 -12.66
N ARG A 427 0.91 -13.63 -11.44
CA ARG A 427 0.99 -14.44 -10.21
C ARG A 427 -0.24 -15.33 -9.99
N ARG A 428 -1.43 -14.85 -10.35
CA ARG A 428 -2.66 -15.66 -10.28
C ARG A 428 -2.62 -16.84 -11.25
N LEU A 429 -2.13 -16.62 -12.46
CA LEU A 429 -1.92 -17.66 -13.46
C LEU A 429 -0.88 -18.69 -12.98
N GLU A 430 0.23 -18.24 -12.38
CA GLU A 430 1.25 -19.14 -11.80
C GLU A 430 0.67 -20.00 -10.67
N ALA A 431 -0.09 -19.38 -9.75
CA ALA A 431 -0.76 -20.08 -8.65
C ALA A 431 -1.76 -21.13 -9.15
N ALA A 432 -2.55 -20.80 -10.18
CA ALA A 432 -3.57 -21.70 -10.72
C ALA A 432 -3.00 -22.90 -11.48
N THR A 433 -1.78 -22.77 -12.02
CA THR A 433 -1.18 -23.78 -12.90
C THR A 433 0.00 -24.51 -12.26
N GLY A 434 0.58 -23.97 -11.19
CA GLY A 434 1.82 -24.47 -10.59
C GLY A 434 3.06 -24.31 -11.48
N ARG A 435 2.97 -23.53 -12.57
CA ARG A 435 4.03 -23.29 -13.55
C ARG A 435 4.35 -21.80 -13.60
N GLU A 436 5.61 -21.45 -13.83
CA GLU A 436 6.05 -20.04 -13.91
C GLU A 436 5.80 -19.45 -15.30
N VAL A 437 5.59 -18.13 -15.37
CA VAL A 437 5.55 -17.41 -16.65
C VAL A 437 6.95 -17.39 -17.28
N GLU A 438 7.08 -17.89 -18.52
CA GLU A 438 8.37 -17.95 -19.21
C GLU A 438 8.90 -16.54 -19.52
N GLN A 439 10.07 -16.22 -18.96
CA GLN A 439 10.75 -14.95 -19.20
C GLN A 439 11.64 -15.04 -20.43
N SER A 440 11.41 -14.15 -21.39
CA SER A 440 12.29 -14.01 -22.53
C SER A 440 13.67 -13.55 -22.09
N PRO A 441 14.76 -14.14 -22.62
CA PRO A 441 16.10 -13.61 -22.39
C PRO A 441 16.37 -12.34 -23.20
N ARG A 442 15.49 -11.99 -24.14
CA ARG A 442 15.68 -10.89 -25.10
C ARG A 442 14.97 -9.62 -24.66
N ILE A 443 15.60 -8.50 -24.96
CA ILE A 443 15.00 -7.17 -24.85
C ILE A 443 14.25 -6.89 -26.15
N LEU A 444 12.93 -6.78 -26.06
CA LEU A 444 12.05 -6.63 -27.23
C LEU A 444 11.05 -5.48 -27.08
N VAL A 445 11.07 -4.77 -25.95
CA VAL A 445 10.24 -3.60 -25.71
C VAL A 445 11.13 -2.43 -25.31
N LEU A 446 10.89 -1.25 -25.87
CA LEU A 446 11.45 0.00 -25.39
C LEU A 446 10.33 0.76 -24.69
N MET A 447 10.45 0.87 -23.37
CA MET A 447 9.50 1.58 -22.53
C MET A 447 9.85 3.06 -22.47
N ARG A 448 8.98 3.92 -22.99
CA ARG A 448 9.25 5.36 -23.03
C ARG A 448 9.15 5.95 -21.62
N ARG A 449 10.16 6.72 -21.23
CA ARG A 449 10.21 7.40 -19.93
C ARG A 449 9.72 8.82 -20.08
N ARG A 450 8.58 9.13 -19.47
CA ARG A 450 8.06 10.49 -19.33
C ARG A 450 7.77 10.84 -17.86
N ALA A 451 7.92 12.12 -17.53
CA ALA A 451 7.74 12.62 -16.16
C ALA A 451 6.28 12.56 -15.68
N ASP A 452 5.33 12.59 -16.62
CA ASP A 452 3.89 12.56 -16.43
C ASP A 452 3.26 11.16 -16.55
N SER A 453 4.08 10.11 -16.73
CA SER A 453 3.56 8.74 -16.84
C SER A 453 2.82 8.30 -15.57
N LEU A 454 1.81 7.43 -15.73
CA LEU A 454 0.97 6.92 -14.63
C LEU A 454 1.78 6.34 -13.45
N SER A 455 2.95 5.77 -13.74
CA SER A 455 3.83 5.15 -12.74
C SER A 455 5.02 6.01 -12.32
N ALA A 456 5.19 7.22 -12.86
CA ALA A 456 6.33 8.08 -12.54
C ALA A 456 6.45 8.34 -11.02
N GLY A 457 5.32 8.62 -10.35
CA GLY A 457 5.28 8.82 -8.89
C GLY A 457 5.61 7.58 -8.05
N ASP A 458 5.53 6.38 -8.63
CA ASP A 458 5.81 5.14 -7.90
C ASP A 458 7.31 4.81 -7.85
N PHE A 459 8.14 5.47 -8.68
CA PHE A 459 9.55 5.14 -8.81
C PHE A 459 10.44 6.38 -8.95
N SER A 460 11.43 6.51 -8.08
CA SER A 460 12.52 7.47 -8.24
C SER A 460 13.86 6.73 -8.33
N ARG A 461 15.00 7.40 -8.13
CA ARG A 461 16.34 6.79 -8.25
C ARG A 461 16.52 5.70 -7.18
N GLY A 462 16.59 4.43 -7.58
CA GLY A 462 16.74 3.29 -6.68
C GLY A 462 15.62 3.10 -5.64
N TRP A 463 14.46 3.74 -5.81
CA TRP A 463 13.35 3.71 -4.85
C TRP A 463 12.01 3.39 -5.51
N ARG A 464 11.14 2.72 -4.75
CA ARG A 464 9.80 2.27 -5.15
C ARG A 464 8.79 2.58 -4.03
N HIS A 465 7.63 3.11 -4.39
CA HIS A 465 6.54 3.43 -3.47
C HIS A 465 5.96 2.19 -2.77
N GLY A 466 5.62 2.31 -1.47
CA GLY A 466 5.15 1.21 -0.62
C GLY A 466 3.82 0.58 -1.07
N ALA A 467 2.94 1.34 -1.74
CA ALA A 467 1.69 0.83 -2.31
C ALA A 467 1.88 -0.37 -3.27
N ARG A 468 3.00 -0.41 -4.01
CA ARG A 468 3.34 -1.56 -4.87
C ARG A 468 3.54 -2.83 -4.06
N HIS A 469 4.17 -2.71 -2.90
CA HIS A 469 4.44 -3.82 -2.01
C HIS A 469 3.18 -4.25 -1.25
N GLU A 470 2.38 -3.29 -0.79
CA GLU A 470 1.05 -3.55 -0.21
C GLU A 470 0.18 -4.36 -1.17
N TYR A 471 0.07 -3.93 -2.44
CA TYR A 471 -0.74 -4.65 -3.42
C TYR A 471 -0.21 -6.07 -3.66
N GLN A 472 1.11 -6.22 -3.80
CA GLN A 472 1.76 -7.53 -3.95
C GLN A 472 1.46 -8.49 -2.79
N HIS A 473 1.45 -7.99 -1.56
CA HIS A 473 1.15 -8.80 -0.39
C HIS A 473 -0.36 -9.06 -0.22
N GLY A 474 -1.20 -8.08 -0.55
CA GLY A 474 -2.66 -8.21 -0.42
C GLY A 474 -3.27 -9.34 -1.24
N HIS A 475 -2.67 -9.71 -2.37
CA HIS A 475 -3.14 -10.85 -3.17
C HIS A 475 -2.42 -12.19 -2.85
N ALA A 476 -1.36 -12.19 -2.04
CA ALA A 476 -0.54 -13.38 -1.78
C ALA A 476 -1.34 -14.50 -1.08
N ALA A 477 -2.16 -14.16 -0.09
CA ALA A 477 -2.98 -15.12 0.64
C ALA A 477 -4.02 -15.80 -0.26
N ARG A 478 -4.66 -15.04 -1.17
CA ARG A 478 -5.59 -15.59 -2.16
C ARG A 478 -4.86 -16.48 -3.16
N HIS A 479 -3.71 -16.06 -3.67
CA HIS A 479 -2.92 -16.87 -4.59
C HIS A 479 -2.48 -18.20 -3.95
N ALA A 480 -2.15 -18.21 -2.66
CA ALA A 480 -1.88 -19.47 -1.93
C ALA A 480 -3.11 -20.39 -1.87
N ARG A 481 -4.32 -19.85 -1.68
CA ARG A 481 -5.56 -20.65 -1.72
C ARG A 481 -5.90 -21.15 -3.12
N ILE A 482 -5.63 -20.36 -4.16
CA ILE A 482 -5.75 -20.79 -5.57
C ILE A 482 -4.81 -21.97 -5.85
N ALA A 483 -3.57 -21.89 -5.39
CA ALA A 483 -2.64 -23.02 -5.49
C ALA A 483 -3.12 -24.27 -4.71
N ALA A 484 -3.94 -24.08 -3.69
CA ALA A 484 -4.59 -25.15 -2.93
C ALA A 484 -5.96 -25.60 -3.50
N GLY A 485 -6.43 -25.03 -4.62
CA GLY A 485 -7.65 -25.43 -5.32
C GLY A 485 -8.81 -24.45 -5.31
N GLU A 486 -8.66 -23.22 -4.77
CA GLU A 486 -9.65 -22.15 -4.96
C GLU A 486 -9.76 -21.76 -6.44
N ASP A 487 -10.97 -21.41 -6.89
CA ASP A 487 -11.20 -20.93 -8.26
C ASP A 487 -10.40 -19.65 -8.57
N PRO A 488 -9.50 -19.67 -9.57
CA PRO A 488 -8.71 -18.51 -9.95
C PRO A 488 -9.50 -17.46 -10.73
N TRP A 489 -10.73 -17.74 -11.16
CA TRP A 489 -11.51 -16.82 -11.96
C TRP A 489 -11.68 -15.47 -11.25
N LEU A 490 -11.34 -14.39 -11.97
CA LEU A 490 -11.65 -13.02 -11.54
C LEU A 490 -12.67 -12.44 -12.50
N ASP A 491 -13.86 -12.18 -11.95
CA ASP A 491 -14.86 -11.31 -12.55
C ASP A 491 -14.55 -9.87 -12.13
N PRO A 492 -14.25 -8.96 -13.08
CA PRO A 492 -13.89 -7.57 -12.76
C PRO A 492 -15.09 -6.76 -12.27
N ASP A 493 -16.30 -7.31 -12.40
CA ASP A 493 -17.55 -6.68 -12.01
C ASP A 493 -18.13 -7.28 -10.73
N GLY A 494 -17.56 -8.40 -10.26
CA GLY A 494 -17.88 -9.02 -8.99
C GLY A 494 -17.29 -8.26 -7.79
N PRO A 495 -17.65 -8.67 -6.57
CA PRO A 495 -17.07 -8.09 -5.36
C PRO A 495 -15.56 -8.31 -5.33
N ARG A 496 -14.83 -7.26 -4.91
CA ARG A 496 -13.38 -7.31 -4.77
C ARG A 496 -12.98 -8.39 -3.75
N ARG A 497 -12.13 -9.32 -4.17
CA ARG A 497 -11.66 -10.46 -3.36
C ARG A 497 -10.31 -10.26 -2.69
N THR A 498 -9.58 -9.22 -3.07
CA THR A 498 -8.23 -8.90 -2.58
C THR A 498 -8.12 -7.42 -2.23
N PRO A 499 -7.49 -7.07 -1.10
CA PRO A 499 -7.22 -5.68 -0.76
C PRO A 499 -6.38 -4.98 -1.84
N ALA A 500 -6.59 -3.69 -1.98
CA ALA A 500 -5.76 -2.83 -2.82
C ALA A 500 -5.45 -1.51 -2.08
N PRO A 501 -4.28 -0.90 -2.37
CA PRO A 501 -3.92 0.41 -1.85
C PRO A 501 -5.02 1.42 -2.11
N LEU A 502 -5.28 2.31 -1.15
CA LEU A 502 -6.41 3.24 -1.19
C LEU A 502 -6.44 4.05 -2.49
N ALA A 503 -5.31 4.67 -2.86
CA ALA A 503 -5.15 5.43 -4.10
C ALA A 503 -5.31 4.60 -5.40
N TRP A 504 -5.34 3.27 -5.31
CA TRP A 504 -5.45 2.35 -6.45
C TRP A 504 -6.80 1.66 -6.55
N ARG A 505 -7.64 1.73 -5.51
CA ARG A 505 -8.98 1.11 -5.49
C ARG A 505 -9.89 1.65 -6.58
N THR A 506 -9.82 2.96 -6.83
CA THR A 506 -10.51 3.59 -7.94
C THR A 506 -9.57 3.66 -9.14
N ALA A 507 -10.03 3.11 -10.27
CA ALA A 507 -9.26 3.16 -11.50
C ALA A 507 -9.13 4.60 -12.05
N VAL A 508 -10.09 5.47 -11.68
CA VAL A 508 -10.14 6.88 -12.03
C VAL A 508 -10.20 7.73 -10.75
N PRO A 509 -9.22 8.63 -10.51
CA PRO A 509 -9.38 9.66 -9.49
C PRO A 509 -10.46 10.65 -9.94
N VAL A 510 -11.48 10.88 -9.12
CA VAL A 510 -12.51 11.89 -9.37
C VAL A 510 -12.03 13.22 -8.77
N PRO A 511 -11.76 14.27 -9.58
CA PRO A 511 -11.36 15.57 -9.05
C PRO A 511 -12.40 16.11 -8.06
N GLY A 512 -11.95 16.56 -6.89
CA GLY A 512 -12.83 17.09 -5.85
C GLY A 512 -13.67 16.03 -5.10
N ALA A 513 -13.45 14.73 -5.33
CA ALA A 513 -14.09 13.71 -4.53
C ALA A 513 -13.79 13.91 -3.03
N PRO A 514 -14.78 13.70 -2.15
CA PRO A 514 -14.57 13.83 -0.72
C PRO A 514 -13.50 12.84 -0.28
N ARG A 515 -12.53 13.35 0.47
CA ARG A 515 -11.47 12.54 1.06
C ARG A 515 -12.09 11.53 2.02
N PRO A 516 -11.64 10.27 2.02
CA PRO A 516 -12.04 9.33 3.05
C PRO A 516 -11.71 9.91 4.43
N GLN A 517 -12.66 9.84 5.35
CA GLN A 517 -12.48 10.26 6.72
C GLN A 517 -12.25 9.02 7.58
N LEU A 518 -11.20 9.04 8.40
CA LEU A 518 -10.90 8.02 9.40
C LEU A 518 -10.92 8.66 10.80
N ASP A 519 -11.53 7.96 11.75
CA ASP A 519 -11.65 8.48 13.12
C ASP A 519 -10.31 8.32 13.86
N LEU A 520 -9.62 7.18 13.67
CA LEU A 520 -8.35 6.87 14.32
C LEU A 520 -7.37 6.21 13.34
N VAL A 521 -6.14 6.72 13.26
CA VAL A 521 -5.03 6.05 12.56
C VAL A 521 -3.93 5.69 13.54
N LEU A 522 -3.56 4.41 13.60
CA LEU A 522 -2.41 3.95 14.39
C LEU A 522 -1.15 3.90 13.54
N ALA A 523 -0.19 4.76 13.85
CA ALA A 523 1.09 4.87 13.17
C ALA A 523 2.22 4.17 13.96
N GLY A 524 3.02 3.34 13.28
CA GLY A 524 4.15 2.65 13.91
C GLY A 524 4.87 1.65 13.00
N ASP A 525 5.86 0.95 13.53
CA ASP A 525 6.53 -0.13 12.80
C ASP A 525 5.72 -1.43 12.91
N TRP A 526 5.14 -1.88 11.80
CA TRP A 526 4.17 -2.98 11.77
C TRP A 526 4.74 -4.31 11.26
N ARG A 527 6.05 -4.39 11.00
CA ARG A 527 6.68 -5.57 10.37
C ARG A 527 6.89 -6.73 11.33
N ARG A 528 7.41 -6.45 12.53
CA ARG A 528 7.70 -7.49 13.53
C ARG A 528 6.48 -7.78 14.40
N TRP A 529 6.32 -9.03 14.80
CA TRP A 529 5.34 -9.40 15.82
C TRP A 529 5.97 -9.38 17.21
N GLY A 530 5.52 -8.46 18.07
CA GLY A 530 6.09 -8.25 19.41
C GLY A 530 5.13 -7.54 20.36
N GLY A 531 5.62 -7.22 21.57
CA GLY A 531 4.85 -6.54 22.60
C GLY A 531 4.21 -5.21 22.15
N PRO A 532 4.94 -4.33 21.44
CA PRO A 532 4.36 -3.09 20.90
C PRO A 532 3.21 -3.35 19.91
N GLN A 533 3.38 -4.27 18.95
CA GLN A 533 2.34 -4.57 17.94
C GLN A 533 1.13 -5.27 18.55
N ARG A 534 1.34 -6.13 19.56
CA ARG A 534 0.24 -6.68 20.37
C ARG A 534 -0.57 -5.57 21.03
N SER A 535 0.10 -4.58 21.62
CA SER A 535 -0.58 -3.45 22.28
C SER A 535 -1.39 -2.62 21.28
N MET A 536 -0.78 -2.25 20.14
CA MET A 536 -1.49 -1.53 19.07
C MET A 536 -2.68 -2.33 18.50
N LEU A 537 -2.60 -3.66 18.43
CA LEU A 537 -3.75 -4.46 18.00
C LEU A 537 -4.88 -4.47 19.02
N GLU A 538 -4.58 -4.44 20.33
CA GLU A 538 -5.62 -4.27 21.33
C GLU A 538 -6.31 -2.91 21.19
N GLU A 539 -5.56 -1.85 20.90
CA GLU A 539 -6.13 -0.52 20.61
C GLU A 539 -7.00 -0.53 19.35
N ILE A 540 -6.54 -1.20 18.29
CA ILE A 540 -7.33 -1.41 17.06
C ILE A 540 -8.63 -2.15 17.39
N ARG A 541 -8.57 -3.25 18.16
CA ARG A 541 -9.76 -4.02 18.54
C ARG A 541 -10.73 -3.19 19.39
N ALA A 542 -10.22 -2.44 20.37
CA ALA A 542 -11.02 -1.56 21.19
C ALA A 542 -11.73 -0.48 20.35
N ALA A 543 -11.00 0.16 19.43
CA ALA A 543 -11.56 1.17 18.53
C ALA A 543 -12.61 0.59 17.57
N LEU A 544 -12.35 -0.58 16.98
CA LEU A 544 -13.30 -1.27 16.12
C LEU A 544 -14.55 -1.71 16.90
N GLY A 545 -14.39 -2.21 18.12
CA GLY A 545 -15.50 -2.57 19.02
C GLY A 545 -16.37 -1.38 19.41
N ALA A 546 -15.81 -0.17 19.37
CA ALA A 546 -16.53 1.09 19.60
C ALA A 546 -17.15 1.70 18.33
N GLY A 547 -17.03 1.04 17.17
CA GLY A 547 -17.60 1.49 15.90
C GLY A 547 -16.77 2.56 15.17
N LEU A 548 -15.51 2.77 15.54
CA LEU A 548 -14.63 3.74 14.89
C LEU A 548 -14.09 3.21 13.56
N ARG A 549 -13.92 4.09 12.58
CA ARG A 549 -13.22 3.81 11.32
C ARG A 549 -11.73 3.90 11.56
N VAL A 550 -11.06 2.74 11.56
CA VAL A 550 -9.65 2.63 11.94
C VAL A 550 -8.76 2.50 10.70
N GLY A 551 -7.70 3.30 10.66
CA GLY A 551 -6.59 3.14 9.74
C GLY A 551 -5.28 2.72 10.42
N VAL A 552 -4.35 2.24 9.61
CA VAL A 552 -2.98 1.94 10.06
C VAL A 552 -1.97 2.58 9.12
N LEU A 553 -0.96 3.22 9.69
CA LEU A 553 0.15 3.84 8.98
C LEU A 553 1.45 3.12 9.38
N HIS A 554 2.18 2.57 8.42
CA HIS A 554 3.49 2.00 8.72
C HIS A 554 4.57 3.03 8.54
N LEU A 555 5.34 3.23 9.60
CA LEU A 555 6.56 4.01 9.60
C LEU A 555 7.67 3.15 10.18
N GLU A 556 8.80 3.11 9.49
CA GLU A 556 9.94 2.31 9.94
C GLU A 556 10.76 3.07 10.95
N ALA A 557 11.14 2.40 12.04
CA ALA A 557 12.10 2.96 12.98
C ALA A 557 13.52 2.54 12.60
N LEU A 558 14.47 3.48 12.66
CA LEU A 558 15.87 3.20 12.35
C LEU A 558 16.47 2.13 13.27
N ARG A 559 16.05 2.09 14.54
CA ARG A 559 16.42 1.03 15.51
C ARG A 559 15.91 -0.36 15.17
N PHE A 560 14.96 -0.47 14.23
CA PHE A 560 14.43 -1.73 13.73
C PHE A 560 14.83 -1.98 12.27
N MET A 561 15.85 -1.29 11.77
CA MET A 561 16.36 -1.35 10.40
C MET A 561 16.43 -2.77 9.82
N ARG A 562 16.06 -2.88 8.55
CA ARG A 562 15.96 -4.14 7.79
C ARG A 562 16.63 -3.99 6.43
N GLY A 563 17.35 -5.03 6.03
CA GLY A 563 17.97 -5.14 4.71
C GLY A 563 16.96 -5.40 3.57
N VAL A 564 15.74 -5.80 3.92
CA VAL A 564 14.65 -6.11 2.99
C VAL A 564 13.38 -5.37 3.39
N ASP A 565 12.45 -5.27 2.45
CA ASP A 565 11.09 -4.80 2.67
C ASP A 565 10.25 -5.98 3.18
N ASP A 566 10.14 -6.11 4.51
CA ASP A 566 9.40 -7.22 5.14
C ASP A 566 7.88 -6.97 5.06
N PRO A 567 7.06 -8.04 4.95
CA PRO A 567 5.61 -7.91 5.11
C PRO A 567 5.22 -7.37 6.50
N LEU A 568 3.99 -6.86 6.58
CA LEU A 568 3.38 -6.53 7.87
C LEU A 568 3.13 -7.81 8.66
N CYS A 569 3.10 -7.71 9.99
CA CYS A 569 2.84 -8.84 10.85
C CYS A 569 1.47 -9.48 10.53
N ALA A 570 1.43 -10.82 10.53
CA ALA A 570 0.26 -11.59 10.10
C ALA A 570 -1.07 -11.16 10.76
N PRO A 571 -1.13 -10.88 12.09
CA PRO A 571 -2.39 -10.47 12.71
C PRO A 571 -2.94 -9.13 12.20
N LEU A 572 -2.06 -8.19 11.80
CA LEU A 572 -2.52 -6.96 11.15
C LEU A 572 -2.97 -7.25 9.70
N GLN A 573 -2.22 -8.10 8.99
CA GLN A 573 -2.55 -8.46 7.62
C GLN A 573 -3.94 -9.12 7.53
N GLU A 574 -4.32 -9.97 8.49
CA GLU A 574 -5.66 -10.56 8.58
C GLU A 574 -6.77 -9.50 8.70
N LEU A 575 -6.55 -8.43 9.48
CA LEU A 575 -7.52 -7.33 9.59
C LEU A 575 -7.63 -6.52 8.29
N LEU A 576 -6.50 -6.31 7.59
CA LEU A 576 -6.47 -5.66 6.28
C LEU A 576 -7.18 -6.50 5.22
N ASP A 577 -6.92 -7.80 5.19
CA ASP A 577 -7.52 -8.77 4.27
C ASP A 577 -9.03 -8.88 4.48
N ALA A 578 -9.48 -8.82 5.74
CA ALA A 578 -10.89 -8.79 6.10
C ALA A 578 -11.57 -7.41 5.88
N GLY A 579 -10.83 -6.40 5.42
CA GLY A 579 -11.35 -5.03 5.22
C GLY A 579 -11.78 -4.33 6.51
N ARG A 580 -11.33 -4.82 7.68
CA ARG A 580 -11.68 -4.28 9.01
C ARG A 580 -10.91 -3.00 9.33
N VAL A 581 -9.72 -2.83 8.77
CA VAL A 581 -8.89 -1.63 8.90
C VAL A 581 -8.42 -1.15 7.53
N THR A 582 -8.14 0.14 7.40
CA THR A 582 -7.63 0.73 6.14
C THR A 582 -6.14 0.99 6.23
N ARG A 583 -5.37 0.52 5.25
CA ARG A 583 -3.97 0.92 5.11
C ARG A 583 -3.87 2.34 4.58
N VAL A 584 -3.05 3.17 5.22
CA VAL A 584 -2.79 4.56 4.84
C VAL A 584 -1.28 4.74 4.58
N HIS A 585 -0.94 5.45 3.52
CA HIS A 585 0.40 5.98 3.22
C HIS A 585 0.46 7.48 3.48
N LEU A 586 1.67 8.04 3.60
CA LEU A 586 1.87 9.46 3.89
C LEU A 586 1.34 10.38 2.78
N ASP A 587 1.27 9.87 1.55
CA ASP A 587 0.80 10.58 0.35
C ASP A 587 -0.65 10.26 -0.03
N ASP A 588 -1.38 9.50 0.79
CA ASP A 588 -2.82 9.29 0.59
C ASP A 588 -3.62 10.56 0.94
N ALA A 589 -4.59 10.91 0.10
CA ALA A 589 -5.52 12.01 0.34
C ALA A 589 -6.65 11.61 1.29
N VAL A 590 -6.34 11.57 2.59
CA VAL A 590 -7.23 11.11 3.67
C VAL A 590 -7.28 12.15 4.79
N GLU A 591 -8.48 12.38 5.31
CA GLU A 591 -8.70 13.17 6.52
C GLU A 591 -8.74 12.24 7.73
N VAL A 592 -8.01 12.61 8.78
CA VAL A 592 -7.87 11.80 9.99
C VAL A 592 -8.24 12.65 11.19
N ASP A 593 -9.18 12.20 12.02
CA ASP A 593 -9.51 12.94 13.25
C ASP A 593 -8.41 12.82 14.30
N LEU A 594 -7.91 11.61 14.55
CA LEU A 594 -6.81 11.35 15.48
C LEU A 594 -5.75 10.42 14.86
N LEU A 595 -4.50 10.86 14.81
CA LEU A 595 -3.35 10.02 14.52
C LEU A 595 -2.59 9.70 15.81
N LEU A 596 -2.54 8.42 16.16
CA LEU A 596 -1.81 7.91 17.33
C LEU A 596 -0.52 7.26 16.84
N LEU A 597 0.61 7.95 17.01
CA LEU A 597 1.93 7.46 16.65
C LEU A 597 2.60 6.80 17.86
N ARG A 598 2.88 5.51 17.75
CA ARG A 598 3.68 4.79 18.74
C ARG A 598 5.14 4.74 18.33
N TYR A 599 6.02 4.80 19.33
CA TYR A 599 7.48 4.74 19.19
C TYR A 599 8.11 6.03 18.63
N PRO A 600 8.34 7.04 19.50
CA PRO A 600 8.91 8.34 19.14
C PRO A 600 10.21 8.30 18.31
N PRO A 601 11.14 7.32 18.47
CA PRO A 601 12.36 7.25 17.63
C PRO A 601 12.11 7.22 16.12
N ILE A 602 10.91 6.84 15.66
CA ILE A 602 10.52 6.99 14.24
C ILE A 602 10.65 8.45 13.80
N LEU A 603 10.19 9.39 14.63
CA LEU A 603 10.23 10.82 14.35
C LEU A 603 11.58 11.46 14.69
N GLN A 604 12.51 10.76 15.34
CA GLN A 604 13.89 11.24 15.42
C GLN A 604 14.56 11.22 14.03
N HIS A 605 14.31 10.16 13.26
CA HIS A 605 14.79 9.98 11.88
C HIS A 605 13.61 9.70 10.95
N PRO A 606 12.74 10.69 10.70
CA PRO A 606 11.48 10.49 9.97
C PRO A 606 11.75 10.09 8.50
N PRO A 607 10.78 9.42 7.84
CA PRO A 607 10.82 9.30 6.38
C PRO A 607 10.74 10.68 5.72
N LEU A 608 11.11 10.76 4.44
CA LEU A 608 10.97 12.01 3.69
C LEU A 608 9.48 12.38 3.58
N ALA A 609 9.13 13.60 4.01
CA ALA A 609 7.77 14.10 3.88
C ALA A 609 7.36 14.14 2.40
N PRO A 610 6.17 13.61 2.05
CA PRO A 610 5.67 13.72 0.69
C PRO A 610 5.32 15.18 0.41
N VAL A 611 5.72 15.64 -0.77
CA VAL A 611 5.41 16.98 -1.27
C VAL A 611 4.57 16.79 -2.52
N ALA A 612 3.46 17.50 -2.61
CA ALA A 612 2.65 17.50 -3.82
C ALA A 612 3.45 18.12 -4.99
N PRO A 613 3.09 17.84 -6.25
CA PRO A 613 3.79 18.40 -7.42
C PRO A 613 3.87 19.94 -7.44
N ASP A 614 2.95 20.62 -6.74
CA ASP A 614 2.89 22.08 -6.58
C ASP A 614 3.72 22.60 -5.39
N GLY A 615 4.44 21.73 -4.68
CA GLY A 615 5.24 22.09 -3.52
C GLY A 615 4.49 22.10 -2.19
N SER A 616 3.18 21.79 -2.16
CA SER A 616 2.40 21.81 -0.93
C SER A 616 2.67 20.58 -0.03
N PRO A 617 2.63 20.72 1.31
CA PRO A 617 2.83 19.60 2.26
C PRO A 617 1.72 18.53 2.18
N ALA A 618 2.05 17.35 2.70
CA ALA A 618 1.31 16.08 2.68
C ALA A 618 -0.23 16.13 2.51
N THR A 619 -0.71 15.18 1.74
CA THR A 619 -2.13 14.93 1.48
C THR A 619 -2.84 14.27 2.67
N LEU A 620 -2.12 13.54 3.53
CA LEU A 620 -2.63 13.01 4.80
C LEU A 620 -2.77 14.13 5.83
N ARG A 621 -3.99 14.36 6.33
CA ARG A 621 -4.29 15.48 7.24
C ARG A 621 -4.89 14.99 8.55
N PRO A 622 -4.05 14.71 9.57
CA PRO A 622 -4.55 14.51 10.91
C PRO A 622 -4.93 15.85 11.54
N ARG A 623 -6.14 15.94 12.10
CA ARG A 623 -6.56 17.08 12.93
C ARG A 623 -5.81 17.15 14.24
N GLN A 624 -5.48 15.98 14.79
CA GLN A 624 -4.70 15.86 16.01
C GLN A 624 -3.69 14.73 15.89
N VAL A 625 -2.48 14.98 16.36
CA VAL A 625 -1.41 13.98 16.45
C VAL A 625 -1.13 13.72 17.93
N VAL A 626 -1.08 12.45 18.31
CA VAL A 626 -0.65 12.01 19.64
C VAL A 626 0.55 11.09 19.49
N VAL A 627 1.68 11.48 20.05
CA VAL A 627 2.88 10.66 20.15
C VAL A 627 2.83 9.91 21.48
N VAL A 628 2.70 8.58 21.40
CA VAL A 628 2.73 7.71 22.57
C VAL A 628 4.16 7.35 22.92
N ALA A 629 4.65 7.92 24.01
CA ALA A 629 5.98 7.64 24.54
C ALA A 629 5.97 6.34 25.36
N ASN A 630 6.10 5.22 24.65
CA ASN A 630 6.18 3.88 25.23
C ASN A 630 7.51 3.63 25.99
N GLN A 631 8.51 4.50 25.81
CA GLN A 631 9.81 4.46 26.47
C GLN A 631 10.31 5.88 26.74
N ALA A 632 11.18 6.02 27.74
CA ALA A 632 11.86 7.27 28.04
C ALA A 632 12.82 7.69 26.90
N PRO A 633 13.12 9.00 26.78
CA PRO A 633 14.11 9.52 25.82
C PRO A 633 15.47 8.82 25.90
N CYS A 634 15.90 8.37 27.08
CA CYS A 634 17.12 7.59 27.31
C CYS A 634 16.94 6.64 28.51
N GLU A 635 17.95 5.80 28.80
CA GLU A 635 18.01 5.05 30.05
C GLU A 635 18.25 5.97 31.25
N ALA A 636 17.93 5.48 32.45
CA ALA A 636 18.04 6.27 33.68
C ALA A 636 19.48 6.70 34.01
N ASP A 637 20.48 5.96 33.54
CA ASP A 637 21.91 6.29 33.67
C ASP A 637 22.42 7.24 32.56
N GLY A 638 21.54 7.65 31.64
CA GLY A 638 21.84 8.52 30.50
C GLY A 638 22.38 7.78 29.28
N SER A 639 22.56 6.45 29.35
CA SER A 639 22.92 5.62 28.21
C SER A 639 21.73 5.40 27.26
N ASP A 640 22.01 4.92 26.05
CA ASP A 640 21.03 4.59 25.02
C ASP A 640 19.98 5.70 24.80
N GLN A 641 20.44 6.89 24.43
CA GLN A 641 19.59 7.98 24.00
C GLN A 641 18.89 7.63 22.69
N ARG A 642 17.56 7.71 22.72
CA ARG A 642 16.67 7.20 21.67
C ARG A 642 16.02 8.30 20.87
N TYR A 643 15.72 9.42 21.49
CA TYR A 643 15.14 10.58 20.84
C TYR A 643 15.32 11.80 21.74
N THR A 644 15.18 12.99 21.16
CA THR A 644 14.97 14.23 21.91
C THR A 644 13.53 14.71 21.68
N VAL A 645 12.87 15.20 22.73
CA VAL A 645 11.48 15.67 22.61
C VAL A 645 11.34 16.82 21.58
N PRO A 646 12.21 17.85 21.55
CA PRO A 646 12.09 18.95 20.60
C PRO A 646 12.22 18.53 19.14
N THR A 647 13.13 17.59 18.84
CA THR A 647 13.33 17.08 17.46
C THR A 647 12.12 16.26 17.02
N VAL A 648 11.58 15.41 17.90
CA VAL A 648 10.35 14.65 17.62
C VAL A 648 9.16 15.58 17.35
N GLU A 649 8.98 16.62 18.15
CA GLU A 649 7.90 17.60 17.95
C GLU A 649 8.04 18.37 16.62
N THR A 650 9.27 18.76 16.28
CA THR A 650 9.58 19.45 15.01
C THR A 650 9.24 18.57 13.82
N HIS A 651 9.75 17.33 13.80
CA HIS A 651 9.49 16.42 12.68
C HIS A 651 8.04 15.93 12.61
N ALA A 652 7.33 15.82 13.74
CA ALA A 652 5.89 15.56 13.72
C ALA A 652 5.14 16.68 12.98
N ARG A 653 5.45 17.94 13.30
CA ARG A 653 4.85 19.12 12.65
C ARG A 653 5.19 19.18 11.17
N GLU A 654 6.43 18.91 10.79
CA GLU A 654 6.85 18.88 9.38
C GLU A 654 6.15 17.77 8.58
N LEU A 655 5.99 16.59 9.18
CA LEU A 655 5.43 15.43 8.48
C LEU A 655 3.89 15.49 8.39
N PHE A 656 3.23 16.00 9.41
CA PHE A 656 1.76 15.93 9.56
C PHE A 656 1.06 17.30 9.56
N GLY A 657 1.81 18.40 9.56
CA GLY A 657 1.27 19.76 9.60
C GLY A 657 0.61 20.16 10.94
N THR A 658 0.73 19.33 11.98
CA THR A 658 0.02 19.48 13.25
C THR A 658 0.97 19.27 14.43
N ASP A 659 0.86 20.12 15.45
CA ASP A 659 1.59 19.97 16.72
C ASP A 659 1.17 18.69 17.46
N PRO A 660 2.12 17.84 17.88
CA PRO A 660 1.76 16.63 18.61
C PRO A 660 1.44 16.93 20.08
N LEU A 661 0.47 16.20 20.64
CA LEU A 661 0.41 15.94 22.07
C LEU A 661 1.19 14.68 22.41
N TRP A 662 1.68 14.59 23.64
CA TRP A 662 2.39 13.43 24.15
C TRP A 662 1.51 12.66 25.12
N ALA A 663 1.33 11.37 24.84
CA ALA A 663 0.72 10.42 25.75
C ALA A 663 1.80 9.56 26.41
N PRO A 664 2.17 9.81 27.67
CA PRO A 664 3.15 8.99 28.37
C PRO A 664 2.60 7.58 28.62
N GLN A 665 3.45 6.56 28.55
CA GLN A 665 3.05 5.17 28.89
C GLN A 665 2.60 5.01 30.35
N GLY A 666 3.04 5.92 31.24
CA GLY A 666 2.72 5.92 32.66
C GLY A 666 3.42 7.05 33.41
N PRO A 667 3.23 7.14 34.74
CA PRO A 667 3.61 8.29 35.55
C PRO A 667 5.13 8.58 35.57
N VAL A 668 5.96 7.54 35.43
CA VAL A 668 7.42 7.70 35.37
C VAL A 668 7.81 8.44 34.09
N ILE A 669 7.31 8.00 32.93
CA ILE A 669 7.56 8.67 31.65
C ILE A 669 6.97 10.07 31.63
N ARG A 670 5.78 10.26 32.23
CA ARG A 670 5.16 11.58 32.36
C ARG A 670 6.07 12.58 33.06
N ARG A 671 6.70 12.20 34.18
CA ARG A 671 7.62 13.09 34.92
C ARG A 671 8.84 13.48 34.08
N LEU A 672 9.38 12.54 33.31
CA LEU A 672 10.51 12.80 32.41
C LEU A 672 10.12 13.76 31.29
N LEU A 673 8.99 13.52 30.62
CA LEU A 673 8.51 14.38 29.54
C LEU A 673 8.07 15.76 30.03
N ALA A 674 7.48 15.86 31.22
CA ALA A 674 7.07 17.14 31.81
C ALA A 674 8.24 18.10 32.07
N ALA A 675 9.47 17.59 32.12
CA ALA A 675 10.67 18.41 32.19
C ALA A 675 11.10 19.00 30.83
N GLU A 676 10.62 18.43 29.72
CA GLU A 676 11.01 18.80 28.35
C GLU A 676 9.88 19.44 27.54
N THR A 677 8.60 19.11 27.82
CA THR A 677 7.44 19.63 27.10
C THR A 677 6.23 19.83 28.02
N SER A 678 5.38 20.79 27.65
CA SER A 678 4.08 21.02 28.30
C SER A 678 2.91 20.39 27.53
N ALA A 679 3.15 19.87 26.32
CA ALA A 679 2.14 19.31 25.42
C ALA A 679 1.71 17.89 25.84
N LEU A 680 1.45 17.65 27.12
CA LEU A 680 1.06 16.34 27.64
C LEU A 680 -0.46 16.15 27.60
N THR A 681 -0.91 14.95 27.26
CA THR A 681 -2.31 14.55 27.47
C THR A 681 -2.65 14.56 28.98
N PRO A 682 -3.93 14.78 29.35
CA PRO A 682 -4.34 14.76 30.75
C PRO A 682 -4.33 13.35 31.37
N TRP A 683 -4.21 12.33 30.53
CA TRP A 683 -4.17 10.91 30.89
C TRP A 683 -2.88 10.26 30.37
N ASP A 684 -2.43 9.19 31.04
CA ASP A 684 -1.41 8.30 30.49
C ASP A 684 -2.06 7.26 29.56
N ASP A 685 -1.27 6.66 28.68
CA ASP A 685 -1.71 5.57 27.81
C ASP A 685 -1.08 4.22 28.22
N PRO A 686 -1.57 3.62 29.32
CA PRO A 686 -1.09 2.31 29.75
C PRO A 686 -1.49 1.24 28.73
N ALA A 687 -0.68 0.18 28.61
CA ALA A 687 -1.01 -0.91 27.70
C ALA A 687 -2.36 -1.55 28.07
N LEU A 688 -3.16 -1.89 27.06
CA LEU A 688 -4.47 -2.50 27.25
C LEU A 688 -4.36 -3.99 27.51
N VAL A 689 -5.28 -4.48 28.34
CA VAL A 689 -5.50 -5.89 28.60
C VAL A 689 -6.98 -6.22 28.39
N GLU A 690 -7.25 -7.28 27.65
CA GLU A 690 -8.60 -7.82 27.53
C GLU A 690 -8.91 -8.65 28.78
N LEU A 691 -10.08 -8.44 29.38
CA LEU A 691 -10.53 -9.27 30.49
C LEU A 691 -11.05 -10.60 29.93
N PRO A 692 -10.64 -11.75 30.49
CA PRO A 692 -11.07 -13.04 29.97
C PRO A 692 -12.60 -13.17 29.94
N ALA A 693 -13.16 -13.67 28.84
CA ALA A 693 -14.59 -13.97 28.71
C ALA A 693 -15.01 -15.26 29.48
N GLY A 694 -14.04 -16.13 29.79
CA GLY A 694 -14.20 -17.37 30.56
C GLY A 694 -13.77 -17.23 32.03
N PRO A 695 -13.50 -18.32 32.79
CA PRO A 695 -13.32 -18.25 34.24
C PRO A 695 -11.98 -17.61 34.61
N ALA A 696 -11.90 -16.27 34.50
CA ALA A 696 -11.05 -15.47 35.38
C ALA A 696 -11.29 -15.95 36.82
N ARG A 697 -10.24 -15.96 37.66
CA ARG A 697 -10.40 -16.33 39.07
C ARG A 697 -11.51 -15.50 39.68
N SER A 698 -12.65 -16.13 39.93
CA SER A 698 -13.75 -15.49 40.63
C SER A 698 -13.27 -15.23 42.06
N PRO A 699 -13.60 -14.09 42.66
CA PRO A 699 -13.16 -13.76 44.03
C PRO A 699 -13.52 -14.79 45.12
N GLY A 700 -14.34 -15.80 44.80
CA GLY A 700 -14.70 -16.91 45.69
C GLY A 700 -14.05 -18.27 45.39
N ARG A 701 -13.11 -18.38 44.44
CA ARG A 701 -12.47 -19.68 44.12
C ARG A 701 -11.63 -20.17 45.31
N PRO A 702 -11.76 -21.45 45.73
CA PRO A 702 -10.86 -22.06 46.70
C PRO A 702 -9.40 -22.06 46.21
N LEU A 703 -8.46 -22.00 47.15
CA LEU A 703 -7.04 -22.17 46.84
C LEU A 703 -6.76 -23.59 46.31
N GLY A 704 -5.68 -23.75 45.55
CA GLY A 704 -5.18 -25.07 45.17
C GLY A 704 -4.78 -25.89 46.41
N ASP A 705 -4.80 -27.22 46.27
CA ASP A 705 -4.26 -28.15 47.26
C ASP A 705 -3.26 -29.09 46.55
N PRO A 706 -1.94 -28.81 46.62
CA PRO A 706 -1.30 -27.68 47.32
C PRO A 706 -1.49 -26.32 46.59
N PRO A 707 -1.34 -25.18 47.28
CA PRO A 707 -1.36 -23.86 46.63
C PRO A 707 -0.21 -23.67 45.65
N VAL A 708 -0.47 -22.96 44.55
CA VAL A 708 0.49 -22.75 43.46
C VAL A 708 0.92 -21.28 43.38
N VAL A 709 2.18 -20.98 43.65
CA VAL A 709 2.76 -19.65 43.41
C VAL A 709 3.49 -19.67 42.08
N GLY A 710 3.39 -18.60 41.28
CA GLY A 710 4.11 -18.63 40.00
C GLY A 710 4.45 -17.29 39.39
N ARG A 711 5.15 -17.38 38.26
CA ARG A 711 5.57 -16.24 37.44
C ARG A 711 5.55 -16.57 35.94
N VAL A 712 5.40 -15.52 35.13
CA VAL A 712 5.59 -15.53 33.68
C VAL A 712 6.44 -14.35 33.24
N SER A 713 7.44 -14.63 32.40
CA SER A 713 8.22 -13.60 31.72
C SER A 713 8.96 -14.15 30.51
N ARG A 714 9.55 -13.26 29.70
CA ARG A 714 10.64 -13.65 28.82
C ARG A 714 11.86 -14.07 29.64
N ASP A 715 12.62 -15.03 29.12
CA ASP A 715 13.83 -15.54 29.76
C ASP A 715 15.02 -14.58 29.55
N ASP A 716 14.90 -13.39 30.13
CA ASP A 716 15.81 -12.26 29.96
C ASP A 716 16.32 -11.77 31.33
N ARG A 717 17.60 -11.39 31.40
CA ARG A 717 18.26 -10.94 32.65
C ARG A 717 17.49 -9.85 33.40
N ILE A 718 16.84 -8.92 32.69
CA ILE A 718 16.13 -7.80 33.32
C ILE A 718 14.92 -8.27 34.14
N LYS A 719 14.34 -9.42 33.77
CA LYS A 719 13.12 -10.01 34.38
C LYS A 719 13.41 -10.79 35.65
N PHE A 720 14.68 -10.98 36.02
CA PHE A 720 15.08 -11.81 37.16
C PHE A 720 15.98 -11.02 38.12
N PRO A 721 16.06 -11.41 39.40
CA PRO A 721 16.99 -10.80 40.33
C PRO A 721 18.45 -10.95 39.88
N ALA A 722 19.34 -10.14 40.46
CA ALA A 722 20.76 -10.10 40.06
C ALA A 722 21.54 -11.38 40.44
N ASP A 723 21.04 -12.15 41.40
CA ASP A 723 21.68 -13.34 41.95
C ASP A 723 20.65 -14.41 42.36
N LEU A 724 21.16 -15.64 42.56
CA LEU A 724 20.36 -16.81 42.90
C LEU A 724 19.75 -16.75 44.30
N GLU A 725 20.44 -16.13 45.26
CA GLU A 725 19.99 -16.04 46.65
C GLU A 725 18.74 -15.18 46.74
N THR A 726 18.73 -14.02 46.08
CA THR A 726 17.56 -13.14 45.98
C THR A 726 16.40 -13.84 45.28
N LEU A 727 16.66 -14.59 44.20
CA LEU A 727 15.63 -15.39 43.54
C LEU A 727 15.04 -16.43 44.49
N ARG A 728 15.86 -17.15 45.25
CA ARG A 728 15.35 -18.13 46.20
C ARG A 728 14.56 -17.51 47.32
N THR A 729 15.08 -16.44 47.91
CA THR A 729 14.41 -15.75 49.01
C THR A 729 13.02 -15.26 48.58
N ALA A 730 12.86 -14.80 47.34
CA ALA A 730 11.55 -14.37 46.83
C ALA A 730 10.55 -15.51 46.59
N TYR A 731 11.01 -16.70 46.18
CA TYR A 731 10.17 -17.79 45.66
C TYR A 731 10.23 -19.09 46.49
N ASP A 732 10.89 -19.12 47.64
CA ASP A 732 10.87 -20.27 48.55
C ASP A 732 9.85 -20.03 49.68
N HIS A 733 8.70 -20.72 49.58
CA HIS A 733 7.52 -20.54 50.41
C HIS A 733 7.22 -21.73 51.35
N GLY A 734 8.02 -22.79 51.31
CA GLY A 734 7.89 -23.98 52.14
C GLY A 734 7.43 -25.22 51.36
N PRO A 735 7.50 -26.42 51.98
CA PRO A 735 7.25 -27.70 51.29
C PRO A 735 5.79 -27.94 50.87
N GLU A 736 4.86 -27.16 51.41
CA GLU A 736 3.42 -27.24 51.13
C GLU A 736 2.98 -26.35 49.94
N VAL A 737 3.92 -25.62 49.32
CA VAL A 737 3.65 -24.72 48.20
C VAL A 737 4.36 -25.21 46.94
N GLU A 738 3.63 -25.26 45.83
CA GLU A 738 4.21 -25.49 44.51
C GLU A 738 4.60 -24.15 43.87
N VAL A 739 5.76 -24.11 43.23
CA VAL A 739 6.28 -22.90 42.58
C VAL A 739 6.49 -23.16 41.10
N VAL A 740 5.76 -22.47 40.24
CA VAL A 740 5.84 -22.64 38.78
C VAL A 740 6.40 -21.38 38.11
N MET A 741 7.49 -21.55 37.36
CA MET A 741 8.15 -20.43 36.66
C MET A 741 8.21 -20.69 35.16
N LEU A 742 7.35 -20.01 34.38
CA LEU A 742 7.36 -20.11 32.92
C LEU A 742 8.28 -19.04 32.30
N GLY A 743 9.20 -19.48 31.44
CA GLY A 743 10.20 -18.63 30.81
C GLY A 743 11.37 -18.28 31.73
N ALA A 744 11.83 -19.24 32.52
CA ALA A 744 12.88 -19.05 33.54
C ALA A 744 14.07 -20.02 33.43
N GLU A 745 14.02 -21.01 32.54
CA GLU A 745 15.00 -22.10 32.47
C GLU A 745 16.45 -21.61 32.34
N LYS A 746 16.71 -20.68 31.41
CA LYS A 746 18.07 -20.19 31.12
C LYS A 746 18.57 -19.29 32.23
N GLN A 747 17.76 -18.33 32.70
CA GLN A 747 18.19 -17.44 33.80
C GLN A 747 18.39 -18.21 35.10
N VAL A 748 17.51 -19.14 35.49
CA VAL A 748 17.69 -19.94 36.72
C VAL A 748 18.99 -20.74 36.64
N ARG A 749 19.24 -21.42 35.50
CA ARG A 749 20.48 -22.16 35.26
C ARG A 749 21.70 -21.26 35.32
N ARG A 750 21.66 -20.10 34.64
CA ARG A 750 22.75 -19.11 34.63
C ARG A 750 23.08 -18.59 36.02
N LEU A 751 22.07 -18.26 36.83
CA LEU A 751 22.27 -17.78 38.19
C LEU A 751 22.86 -18.88 39.09
N ALA A 752 22.43 -20.14 38.92
CA ALA A 752 23.00 -21.29 39.61
C ALA A 752 24.46 -21.55 39.22
N ASP A 753 24.78 -21.53 37.92
CA ASP A 753 26.15 -21.73 37.43
C ASP A 753 27.09 -20.62 37.90
N ARG A 754 26.62 -19.37 37.92
CA ARG A 754 27.37 -18.24 38.47
C ARG A 754 27.63 -18.41 39.97
N ALA A 755 26.62 -18.81 40.74
CA ALA A 755 26.81 -19.08 42.17
C ALA A 755 27.85 -20.18 42.42
N ARG A 756 27.82 -21.28 41.64
CA ARG A 756 28.83 -22.36 41.70
C ARG A 756 30.23 -21.85 41.36
N ALA A 757 30.34 -21.05 40.29
CA ALA A 757 31.62 -20.46 39.88
C ALA A 757 32.20 -19.52 40.96
N ASP A 758 31.34 -18.80 41.69
CA ASP A 758 31.72 -17.91 42.78
C ASP A 758 31.95 -18.64 44.12
N GLY A 759 31.94 -19.98 44.14
CA GLY A 759 32.13 -20.79 45.35
C GLY A 759 30.96 -20.71 46.35
N ARG A 760 29.80 -20.18 45.92
CA ARG A 760 28.61 -20.04 46.76
C ARG A 760 27.75 -21.30 46.70
N PRO A 761 27.18 -21.76 47.84
CA PRO A 761 26.35 -22.95 47.86
C PRO A 761 25.05 -22.74 47.06
N VAL A 762 24.59 -23.80 46.38
CA VAL A 762 23.30 -23.83 45.66
C VAL A 762 22.41 -24.90 46.30
N PRO A 763 21.83 -24.66 47.49
CA PRO A 763 20.93 -25.63 48.13
C PRO A 763 19.70 -25.93 47.24
N ALA A 764 18.97 -27.01 47.49
CA ALA A 764 17.63 -27.13 46.92
C ALA A 764 16.68 -26.11 47.60
N PRO A 765 15.69 -25.53 46.90
CA PRO A 765 14.59 -24.81 47.55
C PRO A 765 13.77 -25.79 48.42
N SER A 766 13.16 -25.29 49.49
CA SER A 766 12.24 -26.10 50.31
C SER A 766 10.89 -26.34 49.61
N SER A 767 10.51 -25.43 48.71
CA SER A 767 9.32 -25.52 47.85
C SER A 767 9.57 -26.38 46.61
N ARG A 768 8.51 -26.97 46.04
CA ARG A 768 8.62 -27.76 44.80
C ARG A 768 8.63 -26.83 43.58
N TRP A 769 9.82 -26.59 43.02
CA TRP A 769 9.98 -25.71 41.85
C TRP A 769 9.83 -26.47 40.53
N THR A 770 8.89 -26.02 39.71
CA THR A 770 8.69 -26.42 38.31
C THR A 770 9.13 -25.27 37.41
N VAL A 771 10.32 -25.38 36.81
CA VAL A 771 10.89 -24.36 35.93
C VAL A 771 10.68 -24.77 34.47
N LEU A 772 9.95 -23.96 33.72
CA LEU A 772 9.54 -24.27 32.35
C LEU A 772 10.18 -23.31 31.34
N PRO A 773 10.50 -23.79 30.11
CA PRO A 773 10.88 -22.91 29.02
C PRO A 773 9.69 -22.03 28.58
N GLN A 774 9.96 -20.88 27.95
CA GLN A 774 8.96 -19.83 27.70
C GLN A 774 7.71 -20.30 26.94
N ASP A 775 7.86 -21.28 26.05
CA ASP A 775 6.80 -21.76 25.17
C ASP A 775 6.24 -23.13 25.60
N ALA A 776 6.49 -23.54 26.85
CA ALA A 776 6.05 -24.84 27.37
C ALA A 776 4.53 -24.97 27.42
N LEU A 777 3.83 -23.89 27.78
CA LEU A 777 2.39 -23.83 27.99
C LEU A 777 1.87 -22.44 27.58
N PRO A 778 0.61 -22.30 27.13
CA PRO A 778 -0.03 -21.00 26.98
C PRO A 778 -0.06 -20.23 28.31
N VAL A 779 0.19 -18.91 28.25
CA VAL A 779 0.24 -18.05 29.45
C VAL A 779 -1.08 -18.09 30.22
N GLU A 780 -2.21 -18.07 29.52
CA GLU A 780 -3.55 -18.10 30.11
C GLU A 780 -3.81 -19.39 30.89
N GLU A 781 -3.33 -20.53 30.37
CA GLU A 781 -3.45 -21.82 31.05
C GLU A 781 -2.67 -21.82 32.37
N LEU A 782 -1.45 -21.28 32.37
CA LEU A 782 -0.70 -21.15 33.62
C LEU A 782 -1.38 -20.18 34.58
N LEU A 783 -1.78 -18.99 34.12
CA LEU A 783 -2.44 -18.00 34.99
C LEU A 783 -3.70 -18.57 35.64
N ALA A 784 -4.42 -19.47 34.95
CA ALA A 784 -5.57 -20.17 35.51
C ALA A 784 -5.21 -21.14 36.66
N THR A 785 -3.97 -21.66 36.73
CA THR A 785 -3.54 -22.55 37.81
C THR A 785 -3.00 -21.81 39.03
N LEU A 786 -2.47 -20.59 38.87
CA LEU A 786 -1.79 -19.87 39.96
C LEU A 786 -2.73 -19.38 41.06
N ASP A 787 -2.30 -19.49 42.31
CA ASP A 787 -2.89 -18.90 43.51
C ASP A 787 -2.42 -17.49 43.81
N VAL A 788 -1.13 -17.24 43.61
CA VAL A 788 -0.46 -15.95 43.78
C VAL A 788 0.60 -15.81 42.69
N PHE A 789 0.66 -14.63 42.08
CA PHE A 789 1.69 -14.27 41.11
C PHE A 789 2.78 -13.46 41.82
N VAL A 790 4.02 -13.97 41.83
CA VAL A 790 5.17 -13.28 42.43
C VAL A 790 6.10 -12.81 41.32
N TYR A 791 6.59 -11.58 41.43
CA TYR A 791 7.49 -10.99 40.44
C TYR A 791 8.63 -10.22 41.09
N ALA A 792 9.69 -10.96 41.44
CA ALA A 792 11.00 -10.39 41.73
C ALA A 792 11.85 -10.30 40.44
N ASP A 793 12.28 -9.09 40.12
CA ASP A 793 13.03 -8.73 38.92
C ASP A 793 14.27 -7.90 39.27
N HIS A 794 15.07 -7.50 38.28
CA HIS A 794 16.40 -6.94 38.54
C HIS A 794 16.30 -5.56 39.21
N PRO A 795 16.93 -5.32 40.36
CA PRO A 795 16.72 -4.07 41.13
C PRO A 795 17.18 -2.81 40.37
N GLY A 796 18.28 -2.93 39.61
CA GLY A 796 18.85 -1.81 38.83
C GLY A 796 18.43 -1.74 37.36
N ALA A 797 17.42 -2.50 36.92
CA ALA A 797 16.94 -2.43 35.54
C ALA A 797 15.47 -2.02 35.51
N HIS A 798 15.15 -1.03 34.68
CA HIS A 798 13.80 -0.48 34.57
C HIS A 798 13.05 -1.11 33.40
N GLU A 799 11.96 -1.80 33.71
CA GLU A 799 10.99 -2.19 32.70
C GLU A 799 10.01 -1.03 32.47
N ALA A 800 9.76 -0.66 31.22
CA ALA A 800 8.90 0.47 30.88
C ALA A 800 7.43 0.33 31.34
N PHE A 801 6.89 -0.90 31.40
CA PHE A 801 5.51 -1.12 31.84
C PHE A 801 5.31 -2.39 32.69
N GLY A 802 5.72 -3.58 32.25
CA GLY A 802 5.45 -4.82 33.00
C GLY A 802 4.12 -5.49 32.64
N ARG A 803 3.90 -5.79 31.35
CA ARG A 803 2.63 -6.34 30.85
C ARG A 803 2.20 -7.64 31.54
N THR A 804 3.14 -8.52 31.89
CA THR A 804 2.84 -9.82 32.52
C THR A 804 2.22 -9.66 33.92
N LEU A 805 2.59 -8.61 34.66
CA LEU A 805 1.97 -8.26 35.94
C LEU A 805 0.50 -7.88 35.75
N LEU A 806 0.21 -7.07 34.73
CA LEU A 806 -1.14 -6.64 34.39
C LEU A 806 -1.99 -7.81 33.89
N GLU A 807 -1.42 -8.71 33.08
CA GLU A 807 -2.09 -9.93 32.59
C GLU A 807 -2.49 -10.84 33.76
N ALA A 808 -1.59 -11.08 34.71
CA ALA A 808 -1.90 -11.85 35.93
C ALA A 808 -3.03 -11.20 36.75
N ALA A 809 -2.99 -9.87 36.90
CA ALA A 809 -4.04 -9.16 37.62
C ALA A 809 -5.40 -9.21 36.90
N ALA A 810 -5.41 -9.11 35.57
CA ALA A 810 -6.61 -9.22 34.74
C ALA A 810 -7.25 -10.63 34.81
N HIS A 811 -6.44 -11.67 35.06
CA HIS A 811 -6.91 -13.04 35.28
C HIS A 811 -7.42 -13.31 36.71
N GLY A 812 -7.40 -12.30 37.59
CA GLY A 812 -7.84 -12.43 38.97
C GLY A 812 -6.83 -13.15 39.89
N VAL A 813 -5.56 -13.23 39.50
CA VAL A 813 -4.49 -13.75 40.36
C VAL A 813 -3.90 -12.61 41.18
N PRO A 814 -3.88 -12.66 42.53
CA PRO A 814 -3.21 -11.64 43.34
C PRO A 814 -1.73 -11.52 42.98
N VAL A 815 -1.28 -10.29 42.73
CA VAL A 815 0.09 -9.99 42.30
C VAL A 815 0.90 -9.37 43.44
N VAL A 816 2.09 -9.95 43.69
CA VAL A 816 3.13 -9.42 44.59
C VAL A 816 4.35 -9.05 43.75
N ALA A 817 4.67 -7.76 43.68
CA ALA A 817 5.76 -7.22 42.86
C ALA A 817 6.78 -6.44 43.70
N THR A 818 7.97 -6.18 43.15
CA THR A 818 8.96 -5.32 43.80
C THR A 818 8.46 -3.87 43.93
N PRO A 819 8.82 -3.10 44.98
CA PRO A 819 8.29 -1.75 45.21
C PRO A 819 8.52 -0.74 44.09
N LYS A 820 9.52 -0.97 43.23
CA LYS A 820 9.81 -0.12 42.07
C LYS A 820 8.68 -0.08 41.03
N HIS A 821 7.72 -1.01 41.06
CA HIS A 821 6.55 -0.99 40.18
C HIS A 821 5.39 -0.12 40.71
N ARG A 822 5.41 0.29 41.99
CA ARG A 822 4.36 1.10 42.62
C ARG A 822 4.11 2.43 41.91
N PRO A 823 5.12 3.19 41.43
CA PRO A 823 4.88 4.42 40.68
C PRO A 823 4.06 4.22 39.39
N THR A 824 4.14 3.03 38.76
CA THR A 824 3.44 2.74 37.50
C THR A 824 2.02 2.23 37.72
N PHE A 825 1.83 1.38 38.73
CA PHE A 825 0.58 0.64 38.93
C PHE A 825 -0.23 1.09 40.16
N GLY A 826 0.30 2.01 40.97
CA GLY A 826 -0.39 2.56 42.14
C GLY A 826 -0.75 1.49 43.16
N ASP A 827 -2.04 1.34 43.42
CA ASP A 827 -2.67 0.42 44.38
C ASP A 827 -3.08 -0.94 43.77
N LEU A 828 -2.77 -1.16 42.49
CA LEU A 828 -3.18 -2.36 41.76
C LEU A 828 -2.57 -3.66 42.33
N PHE A 829 -1.33 -3.61 42.81
CA PHE A 829 -0.60 -4.79 43.32
C PHE A 829 -0.24 -4.65 44.80
N LEU A 830 0.19 -5.76 45.40
CA LEU A 830 0.95 -5.74 46.66
C LEU A 830 2.43 -5.57 46.34
N TYR A 831 3.14 -4.84 47.19
CA TYR A 831 4.56 -4.56 46.99
C TYR A 831 5.37 -5.00 48.20
N ALA A 832 6.44 -5.73 47.95
CA ALA A 832 7.32 -6.27 48.98
C ALA A 832 8.73 -6.43 48.40
N GLU A 833 9.76 -6.14 49.19
CA GLU A 833 11.12 -6.50 48.81
C GLU A 833 11.26 -8.04 48.72
N PRO A 834 12.21 -8.58 47.93
CA PRO A 834 12.37 -10.03 47.76
C PRO A 834 12.40 -10.83 49.07
N HIS A 835 12.96 -10.27 50.15
CA HIS A 835 13.01 -10.91 51.48
C HIS A 835 11.69 -10.85 52.27
N GLU A 836 10.78 -9.95 51.90
CA GLU A 836 9.46 -9.78 52.51
C GLU A 836 8.38 -10.57 51.76
N MET A 837 8.60 -10.87 50.47
CA MET A 837 7.63 -11.56 49.61
C MET A 837 7.08 -12.87 50.22
N PRO A 838 7.88 -13.78 50.82
CA PRO A 838 7.33 -15.00 51.43
C PRO A 838 6.37 -14.75 52.58
N ALA A 839 6.53 -13.66 53.34
CA ALA A 839 5.60 -13.32 54.41
C ALA A 839 4.26 -12.81 53.86
N VAL A 840 4.32 -12.00 52.80
CA VAL A 840 3.12 -11.49 52.11
C VAL A 840 2.34 -12.63 51.43
N VAL A 841 3.04 -13.53 50.73
CA VAL A 841 2.45 -14.71 50.10
C VAL A 841 1.79 -15.62 51.15
N ARG A 842 2.48 -15.96 52.25
CA ARG A 842 1.89 -16.77 53.33
C ARG A 842 0.63 -16.14 53.92
N ARG A 843 0.61 -14.82 54.09
CA ARG A 843 -0.58 -14.11 54.58
C ARG A 843 -1.75 -14.20 53.60
N LEU A 844 -1.50 -14.06 52.29
CA LEU A 844 -2.53 -14.24 51.26
C LEU A 844 -3.09 -15.65 51.21
N LEU A 845 -2.25 -16.67 51.42
CA LEU A 845 -2.68 -18.07 51.41
C LEU A 845 -3.42 -18.46 52.70
N ALA A 846 -3.11 -17.82 53.84
CA ALA A 846 -3.74 -18.12 55.13
C ALA A 846 -5.07 -17.39 55.37
N ASP A 847 -5.35 -16.28 54.67
CA ASP A 847 -6.55 -15.45 54.86
C ASP A 847 -7.38 -15.36 53.56
N PRO A 848 -8.40 -16.22 53.41
CA PRO A 848 -9.29 -16.22 52.23
C PRO A 848 -10.05 -14.90 52.03
N GLY A 849 -10.34 -14.15 53.10
CA GLY A 849 -11.02 -12.86 53.03
C GLY A 849 -10.13 -11.78 52.41
N LEU A 850 -8.87 -11.73 52.85
CA LEU A 850 -7.85 -10.86 52.27
C LEU A 850 -7.58 -11.21 50.79
N HIS A 851 -7.49 -12.50 50.46
CA HIS A 851 -7.29 -12.97 49.09
C HIS A 851 -8.44 -12.49 48.18
N ARG A 852 -9.69 -12.75 48.58
CA ARG A 852 -10.89 -12.29 47.86
C ARG A 852 -10.89 -10.79 47.62
N SER A 853 -10.72 -10.00 48.68
CA SER A 853 -10.74 -8.53 48.59
C SER A 853 -9.65 -8.01 47.66
N ARG A 854 -8.48 -8.65 47.64
CA ARG A 854 -7.39 -8.29 46.72
C ARG A 854 -7.76 -8.56 45.26
N VAL A 855 -8.40 -9.71 44.98
CA VAL A 855 -8.90 -10.06 43.63
C VAL A 855 -10.01 -9.10 43.17
N GLU A 856 -10.93 -8.72 44.05
CA GLU A 856 -12.00 -7.76 43.70
C GLU A 856 -11.42 -6.38 43.37
N HIS A 857 -10.54 -5.88 44.23
CA HIS A 857 -9.94 -4.56 44.05
C HIS A 857 -9.06 -4.50 42.79
N GLN A 858 -8.24 -5.51 42.51
CA GLN A 858 -7.42 -5.51 41.29
C GLN A 858 -8.28 -5.54 40.02
N LEU A 859 -9.34 -6.36 39.98
CA LEU A 859 -10.21 -6.45 38.81
C LEU A 859 -10.98 -5.14 38.58
N ALA A 860 -11.40 -4.46 39.65
CA ALA A 860 -12.00 -3.14 39.57
C ALA A 860 -11.04 -2.10 38.96
N VAL A 861 -9.79 -2.04 39.45
CA VAL A 861 -8.77 -1.12 38.93
C VAL A 861 -8.38 -1.46 37.48
N VAL A 862 -8.29 -2.76 37.12
CA VAL A 862 -8.05 -3.19 35.73
C VAL A 862 -9.16 -2.71 34.81
N ARG A 863 -10.43 -2.90 35.19
CA ARG A 863 -11.60 -2.42 34.41
C ARG A 863 -11.58 -0.92 34.21
N GLU A 864 -11.29 -0.18 35.29
CA GLU A 864 -11.27 1.29 35.28
C GLU A 864 -10.13 1.84 34.41
N ARG A 865 -8.90 1.32 34.57
CA ARG A 865 -7.69 1.97 34.02
C ARG A 865 -7.13 1.31 32.76
N TYR A 866 -7.31 0.01 32.56
CA TYR A 866 -6.58 -0.78 31.55
C TYR A 866 -7.47 -1.52 30.53
N SER A 867 -8.79 -1.28 30.57
CA SER A 867 -9.76 -1.92 29.68
C SER A 867 -9.85 -1.26 28.30
N HIS A 868 -10.46 -1.97 27.33
CA HIS A 868 -10.82 -1.39 26.04
C HIS A 868 -11.75 -0.18 26.19
N ALA A 869 -12.69 -0.21 27.15
CA ALA A 869 -13.61 0.91 27.38
C ALA A 869 -12.87 2.18 27.83
N SER A 870 -11.91 2.07 28.75
CA SER A 870 -11.13 3.23 29.21
C SER A 870 -10.28 3.84 28.09
N PHE A 871 -9.75 3.01 27.18
CA PHE A 871 -9.05 3.51 25.98
C PHE A 871 -9.99 4.26 25.05
N VAL A 872 -11.17 3.71 24.77
CA VAL A 872 -12.17 4.35 23.89
C VAL A 872 -12.60 5.70 24.46
N GLU A 873 -12.78 5.83 25.77
CA GLU A 873 -13.06 7.11 26.42
C GLU A 873 -11.93 8.13 26.22
N ARG A 874 -10.66 7.70 26.39
CA ARG A 874 -9.49 8.55 26.12
C ARG A 874 -9.45 9.00 24.67
N VAL A 875 -9.65 8.09 23.71
CA VAL A 875 -9.73 8.43 22.28
C VAL A 875 -10.87 9.42 22.00
N ARG A 876 -12.08 9.14 22.48
CA ARG A 876 -13.25 10.02 22.29
C ARG A 876 -13.06 11.41 22.89
N SER A 877 -12.26 11.53 23.96
CA SER A 877 -11.91 12.84 24.54
C SER A 877 -11.08 13.73 23.60
N LEU A 878 -10.42 13.14 22.60
CA LEU A 878 -9.59 13.84 21.61
C LEU A 878 -10.29 13.94 20.24
N LEU A 879 -11.30 13.11 19.98
CA LEU A 879 -12.08 13.24 18.76
C LEU A 879 -12.93 14.52 18.78
N PRO A 880 -13.17 15.14 17.62
CA PRO A 880 -14.09 16.27 17.52
C PRO A 880 -15.46 15.86 18.08
N ARG A 881 -16.07 16.72 18.90
CA ARG A 881 -17.44 16.50 19.37
C ARG A 881 -18.37 16.43 18.18
N THR A 882 -18.91 15.24 17.90
CA THR A 882 -20.02 15.10 16.95
C THR A 882 -21.22 15.87 17.51
N PRO A 883 -21.90 16.73 16.73
CA PRO A 883 -23.25 17.11 17.08
C PRO A 883 -24.06 15.82 17.22
N ALA A 884 -24.76 15.67 18.34
CA ALA A 884 -25.70 14.56 18.52
C ALA A 884 -26.67 14.53 17.33
N GLY A 885 -26.92 13.33 16.81
CA GLY A 885 -27.69 13.10 15.59
C GLY A 885 -29.01 13.85 15.59
N THR A 886 -29.35 14.48 14.48
CA THR A 886 -30.72 14.86 14.20
C THR A 886 -31.48 13.64 13.71
N ASP A 887 -32.48 13.31 14.52
CA ASP A 887 -33.64 12.46 14.34
C ASP A 887 -33.95 11.92 12.93
N ASP A 888 -34.28 10.64 12.95
CA ASP A 888 -35.13 9.94 12.00
C ASP A 888 -36.45 10.70 11.75
N PRO A 889 -36.78 11.13 10.51
CA PRO A 889 -38.12 11.55 10.15
C PRO A 889 -38.82 10.44 9.37
N GLY A 890 -39.28 9.42 10.10
CA GLY A 890 -40.27 8.47 9.63
C GLY A 890 -41.69 9.02 9.72
N ALA A 891 -42.41 8.89 8.62
CA ALA A 891 -43.88 8.93 8.45
C ALA A 891 -44.59 10.29 8.33
N VAL A 892 -44.81 10.74 7.08
CA VAL A 892 -46.03 11.46 6.67
C VAL A 892 -46.51 10.87 5.33
N ASP A 893 -47.82 10.69 5.26
CA ASP A 893 -48.64 10.06 4.22
C ASP A 893 -48.68 10.91 2.93
N ASP A 894 -48.08 10.43 1.83
CA ASP A 894 -48.19 11.07 0.52
C ASP A 894 -49.37 10.45 -0.26
N ALA A 895 -50.56 11.03 -0.09
CA ALA A 895 -51.70 10.75 -0.93
C ALA A 895 -51.43 11.22 -2.38
N VAL A 896 -51.58 10.31 -3.35
CA VAL A 896 -51.38 10.58 -4.78
C VAL A 896 -52.46 11.55 -5.29
N ASP A 897 -52.05 12.66 -5.90
CA ASP A 897 -52.94 13.63 -6.59
C ASP A 897 -53.84 12.90 -7.62
N PRO A 898 -55.19 13.00 -7.50
CA PRO A 898 -56.17 12.32 -8.35
C PRO A 898 -56.32 12.93 -9.76
N SER A 899 -55.48 13.88 -10.16
CA SER A 899 -55.55 14.52 -11.47
C SER A 899 -54.90 13.68 -12.59
N PRO A 900 -55.45 13.68 -13.83
CA PRO A 900 -54.79 13.13 -15.01
C PRO A 900 -53.49 13.88 -15.31
N VAL A 901 -52.45 13.17 -15.73
CA VAL A 901 -51.11 13.74 -16.02
C VAL A 901 -50.81 13.61 -17.49
N GLU A 902 -50.42 14.71 -18.14
CA GLU A 902 -49.91 14.67 -19.51
C GLU A 902 -48.38 14.62 -19.53
N LEU A 903 -47.82 13.68 -20.29
CA LEU A 903 -46.37 13.46 -20.43
C LEU A 903 -45.98 13.45 -21.91
N ARG A 904 -44.99 14.26 -22.27
CA ARG A 904 -44.32 14.18 -23.58
C ARG A 904 -42.99 13.47 -23.42
N VAL A 905 -42.67 12.54 -24.32
CA VAL A 905 -41.38 11.83 -24.35
C VAL A 905 -40.76 12.00 -25.72
N ALA A 906 -39.56 12.57 -25.80
CA ALA A 906 -38.83 12.77 -27.05
C ALA A 906 -37.46 12.06 -27.01
N PRO A 907 -37.03 11.39 -28.10
CA PRO A 907 -35.65 10.93 -28.21
C PRO A 907 -34.70 12.11 -28.41
N THR A 908 -33.52 12.08 -27.78
CA THR A 908 -32.57 13.22 -27.78
C THR A 908 -31.42 13.07 -28.78
N GLY A 909 -31.15 11.84 -29.25
CA GLY A 909 -29.96 11.53 -30.04
C GLY A 909 -28.64 11.52 -29.24
N ALA A 910 -28.66 11.81 -27.92
CA ALA A 910 -27.48 11.83 -27.06
C ALA A 910 -27.26 10.49 -26.34
N ALA A 911 -26.05 9.92 -26.45
CA ALA A 911 -25.71 8.61 -25.88
C ALA A 911 -25.87 8.52 -24.34
N GLY A 912 -25.79 9.65 -23.63
CA GLY A 912 -25.95 9.69 -22.16
C GLY A 912 -27.38 9.92 -21.66
N ARG A 913 -28.31 10.30 -22.54
CA ARG A 913 -29.70 10.64 -22.14
C ARG A 913 -30.65 10.32 -23.29
N PRO A 914 -30.90 9.03 -23.61
CA PRO A 914 -31.60 8.63 -24.84
C PRO A 914 -33.02 9.18 -24.96
N LEU A 915 -33.65 9.55 -23.83
CA LEU A 915 -35.00 10.08 -23.75
C LEU A 915 -35.04 11.38 -22.94
N GLU A 916 -35.87 12.30 -23.37
CA GLU A 916 -36.27 13.50 -22.65
C GLU A 916 -37.77 13.46 -22.36
N PRO A 917 -38.16 13.03 -21.14
CA PRO A 917 -39.52 13.17 -20.65
C PRO A 917 -39.80 14.62 -20.23
N THR A 918 -41.00 15.12 -20.48
CA THR A 918 -41.49 16.44 -20.07
C THR A 918 -42.91 16.29 -19.54
N VAL A 919 -43.12 16.61 -18.26
CA VAL A 919 -44.46 16.66 -17.66
C VAL A 919 -45.14 17.96 -18.12
N LEU A 920 -46.30 17.85 -18.77
CA LEU A 920 -47.03 18.98 -19.35
C LEU A 920 -48.12 19.51 -18.42
N THR A 921 -48.70 18.64 -17.58
CA THR A 921 -49.71 19.00 -16.57
C THR A 921 -49.52 18.15 -15.30
N GLY A 922 -49.63 18.79 -14.12
CA GLY A 922 -49.43 18.17 -12.79
C GLY A 922 -48.06 18.46 -12.15
N ASP A 923 -47.98 18.40 -10.81
CA ASP A 923 -46.75 18.62 -10.02
C ASP A 923 -45.91 17.34 -9.88
N LEU A 924 -45.50 16.75 -11.01
CA LEU A 924 -44.67 15.55 -11.03
C LEU A 924 -43.27 15.82 -11.58
N THR A 925 -42.32 15.03 -11.13
CA THR A 925 -40.92 15.08 -11.58
C THR A 925 -40.55 13.84 -12.37
N CYS A 926 -39.52 13.98 -13.22
CA CYS A 926 -38.93 12.88 -13.95
C CYS A 926 -37.42 12.82 -13.68
N ALA A 927 -36.90 11.63 -13.44
CA ALA A 927 -35.45 11.41 -13.38
C ALA A 927 -35.07 10.19 -14.24
N THR A 928 -33.89 10.28 -14.86
CA THR A 928 -33.36 9.28 -15.78
C THR A 928 -32.10 8.66 -15.18
N VAL A 929 -32.01 7.34 -15.21
CA VAL A 929 -30.83 6.56 -14.78
C VAL A 929 -30.42 5.62 -15.91
N PRO A 930 -29.14 5.60 -16.33
CA PRO A 930 -28.66 4.65 -17.32
C PRO A 930 -28.73 3.21 -16.80
N LEU A 931 -29.14 2.26 -17.64
CA LEU A 931 -29.32 0.85 -17.27
C LEU A 931 -28.13 -0.03 -17.62
N ARG A 932 -27.41 0.30 -18.70
CA ARG A 932 -26.09 -0.25 -18.97
C ARG A 932 -25.04 0.60 -18.29
N ARG A 933 -23.93 -0.03 -17.93
CA ARG A 933 -22.76 0.73 -17.51
C ARG A 933 -22.30 1.57 -18.69
N PRO A 934 -22.04 2.87 -18.49
CA PRO A 934 -21.53 3.72 -19.56
C PRO A 934 -20.24 3.18 -20.22
N ALA A 935 -19.49 2.31 -19.54
CA ALA A 935 -18.30 1.66 -20.09
C ALA A 935 -18.59 0.63 -21.22
N ASP A 936 -19.82 0.13 -21.36
CA ASP A 936 -20.22 -0.93 -22.30
C ASP A 936 -21.12 -0.43 -23.45
N ALA A 937 -21.34 0.89 -23.57
CA ALA A 937 -22.41 1.44 -24.41
C ALA A 937 -21.96 1.73 -25.86
N GLU A 938 -22.22 0.80 -26.78
CA GLU A 938 -22.53 1.17 -28.17
C GLU A 938 -24.02 1.57 -28.36
N ARG A 939 -24.88 1.40 -27.34
CA ARG A 939 -26.29 1.85 -27.33
C ARG A 939 -26.72 2.35 -25.95
N ALA A 940 -27.49 3.43 -25.94
CA ALA A 940 -27.96 4.14 -24.76
C ALA A 940 -29.24 3.51 -24.18
N ASP A 941 -29.09 2.63 -23.19
CA ASP A 941 -30.22 2.10 -22.42
C ASP A 941 -30.41 2.93 -21.14
N ALA A 942 -31.65 3.35 -20.86
CA ALA A 942 -31.97 4.15 -19.68
C ALA A 942 -33.37 3.86 -19.13
N LEU A 943 -33.50 3.96 -17.81
CA LEU A 943 -34.76 3.94 -17.08
C LEU A 943 -35.14 5.37 -16.68
N VAL A 944 -36.38 5.73 -16.93
CA VAL A 944 -36.98 6.99 -16.49
C VAL A 944 -38.09 6.66 -15.50
N ALA A 945 -38.07 7.29 -14.34
CA ALA A 945 -39.18 7.26 -13.39
C ALA A 945 -39.93 8.59 -13.39
N VAL A 946 -41.26 8.52 -13.40
CA VAL A 946 -42.16 9.68 -13.35
C VAL A 946 -43.06 9.55 -12.12
N GLY A 947 -43.04 10.56 -11.24
CA GLY A 947 -43.78 10.55 -9.98
C GLY A 947 -43.44 11.76 -9.10
N GLY A 948 -43.87 11.74 -7.84
CA GLY A 948 -43.44 12.75 -6.86
C GLY A 948 -41.91 12.70 -6.63
N PRO A 949 -41.25 13.81 -6.24
CA PRO A 949 -39.78 13.88 -6.13
C PRO A 949 -39.15 12.76 -5.28
N ARG A 950 -39.76 12.45 -4.13
CA ARG A 950 -39.30 11.37 -3.23
C ARG A 950 -39.60 9.98 -3.79
N ALA A 951 -40.73 9.78 -4.45
CA ALA A 951 -41.09 8.51 -5.09
C ALA A 951 -40.15 8.18 -6.25
N VAL A 952 -39.78 9.18 -7.05
CA VAL A 952 -38.80 9.04 -8.14
C VAL A 952 -37.43 8.63 -7.59
N GLN A 953 -36.94 9.31 -6.54
CA GLN A 953 -35.68 8.95 -5.90
C GLN A 953 -35.72 7.56 -5.28
N ALA A 954 -36.81 7.22 -4.57
CA ALA A 954 -36.98 5.91 -3.94
C ALA A 954 -37.08 4.77 -4.97
N ALA A 955 -37.75 4.99 -6.10
CA ALA A 955 -37.88 3.99 -7.16
C ALA A 955 -36.55 3.70 -7.84
N LEU A 956 -35.78 4.76 -8.13
CA LEU A 956 -34.44 4.63 -8.70
C LEU A 956 -33.44 4.05 -7.69
N GLY A 957 -33.58 4.39 -6.40
CA GLY A 957 -32.82 3.78 -5.30
C GLY A 957 -33.13 2.29 -5.17
N ALA A 958 -34.39 1.90 -5.11
CA ALA A 958 -34.81 0.50 -5.04
C ALA A 958 -34.31 -0.33 -6.23
N HIS A 959 -34.33 0.26 -7.44
CA HIS A 959 -33.74 -0.34 -8.64
C HIS A 959 -32.23 -0.54 -8.48
N ALA A 960 -31.50 0.49 -8.05
CA ALA A 960 -30.05 0.45 -7.87
C ALA A 960 -29.64 -0.53 -6.75
N ASP A 961 -30.36 -0.56 -5.64
CA ASP A 961 -30.10 -1.44 -4.49
C ASP A 961 -30.31 -2.92 -4.85
N HIS A 962 -31.34 -3.24 -5.65
CA HIS A 962 -31.56 -4.60 -6.13
C HIS A 962 -30.44 -5.08 -7.06
N LEU A 963 -29.97 -4.20 -7.96
CA LEU A 963 -28.80 -4.49 -8.79
C LEU A 963 -27.52 -4.65 -7.96
N ALA A 964 -27.32 -3.80 -6.94
CA ALA A 964 -26.19 -3.90 -6.01
C ALA A 964 -26.22 -5.16 -5.15
N ALA A 965 -27.42 -5.69 -4.86
CA ALA A 965 -27.64 -6.96 -4.18
C ALA A 965 -27.52 -8.20 -5.10
N GLY A 966 -27.21 -8.02 -6.39
CA GLY A 966 -27.02 -9.11 -7.35
C GLY A 966 -28.30 -9.75 -7.88
N ARG A 967 -29.44 -9.06 -7.77
CA ARG A 967 -30.74 -9.48 -8.34
C ARG A 967 -30.79 -9.16 -9.84
N ASP A 968 -31.64 -9.85 -10.59
CA ASP A 968 -31.76 -9.60 -12.03
C ASP A 968 -32.53 -8.30 -12.34
N GLU A 969 -32.41 -7.82 -13.58
CA GLU A 969 -32.99 -6.56 -14.05
C GLU A 969 -34.53 -6.57 -14.00
N GLN A 970 -35.16 -7.73 -14.21
CA GLN A 970 -36.62 -7.86 -14.19
C GLN A 970 -37.16 -7.71 -12.77
N GLU A 971 -36.46 -8.27 -11.78
CA GLU A 971 -36.75 -8.09 -10.37
C GLU A 971 -36.47 -6.64 -9.91
N ALA A 972 -35.41 -6.01 -10.40
CA ALA A 972 -35.09 -4.61 -10.10
C ALA A 972 -36.15 -3.63 -10.67
N LEU A 973 -36.62 -3.86 -11.91
CA LEU A 973 -37.71 -3.10 -12.51
C LEU A 973 -39.03 -3.29 -11.76
N ALA A 974 -39.32 -4.52 -11.33
CA ALA A 974 -40.49 -4.81 -10.52
C ALA A 974 -40.42 -4.15 -9.12
N ALA A 975 -39.23 -4.03 -8.53
CA ALA A 975 -39.03 -3.31 -7.27
C ALA A 975 -39.25 -1.80 -7.43
N ALA A 976 -38.69 -1.19 -8.46
CA ALA A 976 -38.90 0.23 -8.79
C ALA A 976 -40.38 0.54 -9.07
N HIS A 977 -41.06 -0.39 -9.73
CA HIS A 977 -42.48 -0.30 -10.06
C HIS A 977 -43.38 -0.31 -8.82
N ARG A 978 -43.03 -1.12 -7.81
CA ARG A 978 -43.79 -1.25 -6.56
C ARG A 978 -43.61 -0.07 -5.61
N THR A 979 -42.75 0.91 -5.94
CA THR A 979 -42.56 2.10 -5.12
C THR A 979 -43.82 2.98 -5.10
N PRO A 980 -44.40 3.26 -3.91
CA PRO A 980 -45.57 4.14 -3.79
C PRO A 980 -45.32 5.52 -4.40
N GLY A 981 -46.29 6.05 -5.16
CA GLY A 981 -46.22 7.39 -5.78
C GLY A 981 -45.55 7.45 -7.16
N VAL A 982 -45.08 6.32 -7.71
CA VAL A 982 -44.64 6.22 -9.11
C VAL A 982 -45.87 6.17 -10.03
N ARG A 983 -45.88 6.99 -11.10
CA ARG A 983 -46.98 7.13 -12.07
C ARG A 983 -46.66 6.53 -13.44
N ALA A 984 -45.39 6.48 -13.82
CA ALA A 984 -44.92 5.75 -14.99
C ALA A 984 -43.44 5.38 -14.85
N LEU A 985 -43.04 4.26 -15.46
CA LEU A 985 -41.64 3.93 -15.74
C LEU A 985 -41.46 3.82 -17.25
N LEU A 986 -40.45 4.49 -17.81
CA LEU A 986 -40.09 4.39 -19.23
C LEU A 986 -38.71 3.77 -19.36
N LEU A 987 -38.60 2.75 -20.19
CA LEU A 987 -37.39 1.99 -20.45
C LEU A 987 -36.99 2.21 -21.91
N ALA A 988 -35.86 2.86 -22.15
CA ALA A 988 -35.17 2.82 -23.43
C ALA A 988 -34.23 1.61 -23.44
N ARG A 989 -34.43 0.68 -24.36
CA ARG A 989 -33.58 -0.51 -24.51
C ARG A 989 -33.40 -0.90 -25.97
N ASP A 990 -32.16 -1.02 -26.43
CA ASP A 990 -31.82 -1.50 -27.79
C ASP A 990 -32.47 -0.70 -28.94
N GLY A 991 -32.84 0.56 -28.70
CA GLY A 991 -33.55 1.43 -29.65
C GLY A 991 -35.08 1.33 -29.59
N GLU A 992 -35.62 0.50 -28.69
CA GLU A 992 -37.05 0.44 -28.37
C GLU A 992 -37.37 1.26 -27.12
N LEU A 993 -38.56 1.87 -27.10
CA LEU A 993 -39.15 2.49 -25.92
C LEU A 993 -40.25 1.56 -25.38
N VAL A 994 -40.09 1.13 -24.13
CA VAL A 994 -41.08 0.37 -23.36
C VAL A 994 -41.60 1.25 -22.25
N ALA A 995 -42.92 1.26 -22.03
CA ALA A 995 -43.55 2.03 -20.97
C ALA A 995 -44.34 1.12 -20.03
N LEU A 996 -44.17 1.29 -18.73
CA LEU A 996 -45.02 0.73 -17.69
C LEU A 996 -45.92 1.85 -17.19
N VAL A 997 -47.18 1.82 -17.61
CA VAL A 997 -48.19 2.85 -17.38
C VAL A 997 -49.50 2.23 -16.90
N PRO A 998 -50.43 3.01 -16.33
CA PRO A 998 -51.74 2.48 -15.94
C PRO A 998 -52.58 2.00 -17.15
N PRO A 999 -53.52 1.05 -16.95
CA PRO A 999 -54.28 0.44 -18.06
C PRO A 999 -55.16 1.40 -18.89
N ALA A 1000 -55.59 2.52 -18.31
CA ALA A 1000 -56.44 3.51 -18.99
C ALA A 1000 -55.64 4.68 -19.61
N THR A 1001 -54.31 4.53 -19.77
CA THR A 1001 -53.46 5.53 -20.44
C THR A 1001 -53.79 5.64 -21.93
N THR A 1002 -54.02 6.86 -22.41
CA THR A 1002 -54.15 7.17 -23.85
C THR A 1002 -52.88 7.82 -24.39
N TRP A 1003 -52.65 7.76 -25.71
CA TRP A 1003 -51.44 8.33 -26.31
C TRP A 1003 -51.67 8.81 -27.76
N ARG A 1004 -50.76 9.65 -28.25
CA ARG A 1004 -50.65 10.02 -29.67
C ARG A 1004 -49.19 10.27 -30.07
N ALA A 1005 -48.85 9.94 -31.32
CA ALA A 1005 -47.55 10.27 -31.90
C ALA A 1005 -47.45 11.77 -32.26
N LEU A 1006 -46.24 12.34 -32.14
CA LEU A 1006 -45.90 13.71 -32.51
C LEU A 1006 -44.75 13.72 -33.54
N PRO A 1007 -44.53 14.83 -34.28
CA PRO A 1007 -43.38 14.97 -35.17
C PRO A 1007 -42.03 14.76 -34.44
N GLY A 1008 -41.03 14.23 -35.16
CA GLY A 1008 -39.68 14.01 -34.61
C GLY A 1008 -39.55 12.80 -33.67
N ARG A 1009 -40.35 11.74 -33.87
CA ARG A 1009 -40.37 10.51 -33.04
C ARG A 1009 -40.77 10.73 -31.57
N ALA A 1010 -41.40 11.85 -31.24
CA ALA A 1010 -41.91 12.12 -29.90
C ALA A 1010 -43.30 11.50 -29.67
N VAL A 1011 -43.63 11.22 -28.41
CA VAL A 1011 -44.90 10.63 -27.98
C VAL A 1011 -45.55 11.49 -26.90
N HIS A 1012 -46.87 11.66 -26.97
CA HIS A 1012 -47.68 12.28 -25.93
C HIS A 1012 -48.54 11.22 -25.23
N LEU A 1013 -48.44 11.11 -23.91
CA LEU A 1013 -49.18 10.17 -23.05
C LEU A 1013 -50.11 10.97 -22.12
N THR A 1014 -51.31 10.46 -21.89
CA THR A 1014 -52.25 10.95 -20.88
C THR A 1014 -52.49 9.84 -19.87
N LEU A 1015 -51.91 9.99 -18.67
CA LEU A 1015 -51.94 9.00 -17.59
C LEU A 1015 -53.15 9.24 -16.68
N PRO A 1016 -53.99 8.21 -16.39
CA PRO A 1016 -55.08 8.32 -15.43
C PRO A 1016 -54.54 8.37 -13.98
N PRO A 1017 -55.38 8.68 -12.98
CA PRO A 1017 -55.01 8.75 -11.56
C PRO A 1017 -54.87 7.37 -10.89
N ALA A 1018 -54.06 6.49 -11.49
CA ALA A 1018 -53.74 5.16 -10.98
C ALA A 1018 -52.24 4.89 -11.07
N ALA A 1019 -51.75 3.91 -10.31
CA ALA A 1019 -50.37 3.42 -10.40
C ALA A 1019 -50.16 2.58 -11.67
N PRO A 1020 -48.94 2.48 -12.22
CA PRO A 1020 -48.66 1.59 -13.33
C PRO A 1020 -48.93 0.13 -12.92
N THR A 1021 -49.24 -0.76 -13.87
CA THR A 1021 -49.47 -2.21 -13.61
C THR A 1021 -48.34 -3.09 -14.14
N GLU A 1022 -48.17 -4.30 -13.57
CA GLU A 1022 -47.14 -5.28 -13.97
C GLU A 1022 -47.30 -5.86 -15.38
N ALA A 1023 -48.45 -5.64 -16.03
CA ALA A 1023 -48.66 -6.07 -17.41
C ALA A 1023 -47.84 -5.17 -18.37
N LEU A 1024 -46.96 -5.79 -19.15
CA LEU A 1024 -46.17 -5.14 -20.19
C LEU A 1024 -47.12 -4.58 -21.27
N VAL A 1025 -47.41 -3.29 -21.22
CA VAL A 1025 -48.28 -2.63 -22.19
C VAL A 1025 -47.46 -1.49 -22.78
N TRP A 1026 -46.70 -1.79 -23.84
CA TRP A 1026 -46.24 -0.93 -24.95
C TRP A 1026 -44.81 -1.25 -25.42
N ARG A 1027 -44.63 -1.60 -26.71
CA ARG A 1027 -43.36 -1.58 -27.46
C ARG A 1027 -43.50 -0.67 -28.66
N LEU A 1028 -42.61 0.33 -28.80
CA LEU A 1028 -42.47 1.08 -30.05
C LEU A 1028 -41.43 0.40 -30.94
N ALA A 1029 -41.88 -0.43 -31.87
CA ALA A 1029 -41.07 -0.82 -33.02
C ALA A 1029 -41.16 0.31 -34.06
N ASP A 1030 -40.02 0.95 -34.35
CA ASP A 1030 -39.74 1.93 -35.41
C ASP A 1030 -40.92 2.76 -36.01
N PRO A 1031 -41.02 4.08 -35.77
CA PRO A 1031 -42.10 4.90 -36.31
C PRO A 1031 -41.78 5.35 -37.76
N ALA A 1032 -41.89 4.44 -38.72
CA ALA A 1032 -42.14 4.75 -40.13
C ALA A 1032 -43.18 3.74 -40.67
N PRO A 1033 -44.10 4.13 -41.58
CA PRO A 1033 -45.31 3.37 -41.82
C PRO A 1033 -45.04 2.18 -42.74
N ALA A 1034 -45.18 0.97 -42.22
CA ALA A 1034 -45.54 -0.19 -43.03
C ALA A 1034 -46.99 -0.57 -42.69
N PRO A 1035 -47.90 -0.71 -43.68
CA PRO A 1035 -49.24 -1.19 -43.41
C PRO A 1035 -49.15 -2.68 -43.08
N VAL A 1036 -49.35 -3.02 -41.81
CA VAL A 1036 -49.47 -4.41 -41.38
C VAL A 1036 -50.92 -4.84 -41.58
N THR A 1037 -51.14 -5.67 -42.59
CA THR A 1037 -52.38 -6.44 -42.77
C THR A 1037 -52.59 -7.38 -41.58
N VAL A 1038 -53.71 -7.21 -40.89
CA VAL A 1038 -54.16 -8.10 -39.81
C VAL A 1038 -54.66 -9.40 -40.43
N PRO A 1039 -54.15 -10.59 -40.04
CA PRO A 1039 -54.79 -11.85 -40.40
C PRO A 1039 -56.18 -11.89 -39.77
N ALA A 1040 -57.21 -12.15 -40.59
CA ALA A 1040 -58.58 -12.30 -40.10
C ALA A 1040 -58.65 -13.38 -39.01
N ALA A 1041 -59.40 -13.11 -37.95
CA ALA A 1041 -59.59 -14.03 -36.83
C ALA A 1041 -60.15 -15.38 -37.31
N PRO A 1042 -59.67 -16.52 -36.77
CA PRO A 1042 -60.34 -17.78 -37.02
C PRO A 1042 -61.74 -17.73 -36.40
N ALA A 1043 -62.75 -17.97 -37.25
CA ALA A 1043 -64.14 -18.03 -36.84
C ALA A 1043 -64.37 -19.15 -35.81
N PRO A 1044 -65.31 -18.98 -34.86
CA PRO A 1044 -65.64 -20.02 -33.89
C PRO A 1044 -66.29 -21.24 -34.57
N PRO A 1045 -66.14 -22.45 -33.99
CA PRO A 1045 -66.64 -23.66 -34.62
C PRO A 1045 -68.17 -23.76 -34.57
N GLY A 1046 -68.78 -23.62 -35.75
CA GLY A 1046 -69.95 -24.38 -36.20
C GLY A 1046 -71.37 -23.91 -35.81
N SER A 1047 -72.19 -23.66 -36.83
CA SER A 1047 -73.40 -24.47 -37.10
C SER A 1047 -73.99 -24.16 -38.48
N THR A 1048 -73.85 -25.11 -39.40
CA THR A 1048 -74.81 -25.53 -40.45
C THR A 1048 -75.84 -24.52 -40.98
N ARG A 1049 -75.78 -24.17 -42.28
CA ARG A 1049 -76.46 -24.87 -43.39
C ARG A 1049 -76.05 -24.26 -44.72
#